data_AF-A0A7G3AR32-F1
#
_entry.id   AF-A0A7G3AR32-F1
#
_cell.length_a   1.000
_cell.length_b   1.000
_cell.length_c   1.000
_cell.angle_alpha   90.00
_cell.angle_beta   90.00
_cell.angle_gamma   90.00
#
_symmetry.space_group_name_H-M   'P 1'
#
loop_
_entity.id
_entity.type
_entity.pdbx_description
1 polymer ?
#
loop_
_entity_poly.entity_id
_entity_poly.type
_entity_poly.pdbx_seq_one_letter_code
_entity_poly.pdbx_strand_id
1 'polypeptide(L)'
;MKSKHVITFGFNLSLIRTFANYFYAVVSEMPGFITTNEFIMLSKFVKFIGGSSSATNADIEKATLRIDEISRDIDTIHSMEIERTVHEFEAIALSCVETSLKVTRLYSELQNTERRSLLNQMRCEKKSTFNWKYFINQMTHEGAPFYNERYSTVSWEIDDTEGPSRMRLRFKRCNLGIPDRFLLSEAKEKYKNVSPTPPLQYLLESLEREKNALSDQVLYNFPAAYITADSEFLGDLVVTETTVKFFPDDEKREIIIVEIANILDIWLRRYMHLNKGVELFMVSGRSLFFVLREVNDRKIFTKYFSDKICDSSNTKWHYFMLQQWRDGQLTNWEYLTALNQLSGRSYQDLMQYPVFPWILSDYQSSVLDLTNPNIYRKFDKPIAIQHPDCEEHFKEMYDYLSQPGNRNVSHFAYHYSSHYSNSGTVLSFLIRIPPFTGMFIKYQDNNFDLPDRTFFSVRHAWRLASKDSQTDVKELIPEFFTLPEMFENSEDFDFGVRQSGERVHHVTLPPWSNNSSRLFVLIHRQALESDYVRSKLHLWIDLIFGYKQSGKAAVAATNVFHSATYPEFPEPASTDPVDRSAYTTMIRTYGQMPKQIIAFPHPPATKTDQSYDYQASFGTYTVKGLKWGIYTGSPQLPVPECVAIYQQSDVQLSRIVCMETTNAAYGLSQCENYMQGIEIDTFYCITWNHEDNIVRIRSIGEDVSYAKPLFQSSNFDPITTCGTNVNSNQLWFGHQSGKIVVYQCSDFIPEKLNKTRYMMHSPLANTMSYNSAFRVCKSSGTLGRKINESINRQIRDVGSLKWKKPTTLLFHDGQVSGISICVEFKIAVSIGMDGKTAIWDTNTLEFIRQISPPNTSAHLPITLTAISPTLGDIVTVHCNESGTEQISDEEIEVDEESYEVTESNIDDFVKISMNLTGKTLMRIHTINASYVSHVTLNENILSVCYSNVKEGSGINVIATGLERGIVKLWSSWDLNLIREIDTQMTDVVDISYSTYQHLIILTRDNIIQVWQSPCLLGNAPKFPQSIFRNSQWRIL
;
A
#
# COMPACT_ATOMS: atom_id res chain seq x y z
N MET A 1 10.61 -21.15 51.30
CA MET A 1 11.69 -22.10 51.67
C MET A 1 11.48 -22.45 53.15
N LYS A 2 11.15 -23.66 53.60
CA LYS A 2 11.60 -25.01 53.23
C LYS A 2 10.47 -25.88 52.68
N SER A 3 10.78 -26.55 51.58
CA SER A 3 10.00 -27.58 50.91
C SER A 3 9.70 -28.78 51.82
N LYS A 4 8.55 -29.43 51.60
CA LYS A 4 8.53 -30.86 51.27
C LYS A 4 7.17 -31.25 50.66
N HIS A 5 7.23 -31.72 49.42
CA HIS A 5 6.20 -32.51 48.76
C HIS A 5 5.77 -33.71 49.63
N VAL A 6 4.47 -33.98 49.66
CA VAL A 6 3.89 -35.33 49.67
C VAL A 6 2.63 -35.24 48.80
N ILE A 7 2.74 -35.42 47.50
CA ILE A 7 2.35 -36.65 46.79
C ILE A 7 1.05 -37.24 47.37
N THR A 8 -0.05 -37.01 46.66
CA THR A 8 -1.24 -37.85 46.66
C THR A 8 -0.82 -39.30 46.41
N PHE A 9 -0.62 -40.08 47.46
CA PHE A 9 -0.69 -41.53 47.36
C PHE A 9 -2.13 -41.92 47.64
N GLY A 10 -2.85 -42.29 46.58
CA GLY A 10 -4.04 -43.14 46.71
C GLY A 10 -3.60 -44.46 47.31
N PHE A 11 -3.53 -44.52 48.63
CA PHE A 11 -3.29 -45.77 49.33
C PHE A 11 -4.58 -46.60 49.24
N ASN A 12 -4.53 -47.65 48.44
CA ASN A 12 -5.61 -48.64 48.38
C ASN A 12 -5.76 -49.26 49.79
N LEU A 13 -6.78 -48.85 50.53
CA LEU A 13 -7.01 -49.27 51.92
C LEU A 13 -7.06 -50.80 52.07
N SER A 14 -7.46 -51.52 51.00
CA SER A 14 -7.44 -52.99 50.96
C SER A 14 -6.02 -53.56 50.99
N LEU A 15 -5.05 -52.90 50.34
CA LEU A 15 -3.65 -53.30 50.30
C LEU A 15 -3.00 -53.05 51.67
N ILE A 16 -3.33 -51.93 52.32
CA ILE A 16 -2.89 -51.62 53.69
C ILE A 16 -3.45 -52.62 54.70
N ARG A 17 -4.74 -52.97 54.62
CA ARG A 17 -5.35 -54.02 55.47
C ARG A 17 -4.66 -55.38 55.30
N THR A 18 -4.41 -55.77 54.06
CA THR A 18 -3.77 -57.07 53.76
C THR A 18 -2.33 -57.10 54.26
N PHE A 19 -1.57 -56.03 54.04
CA PHE A 19 -0.19 -55.91 54.51
C PHE A 19 -0.10 -55.83 56.04
N ALA A 20 -0.99 -55.08 56.70
CA ALA A 20 -1.02 -54.96 58.15
C ALA A 20 -1.42 -56.27 58.86
N ASN A 21 -2.38 -57.02 58.30
CA ASN A 21 -2.75 -58.34 58.83
C ASN A 21 -1.62 -59.37 58.66
N TYR A 22 -0.96 -59.37 57.49
CA TYR A 22 0.17 -60.25 57.23
C TYR A 22 1.37 -59.91 58.12
N PHE A 23 1.69 -58.62 58.26
CA PHE A 23 2.77 -58.13 59.12
C PHE A 23 2.50 -58.43 60.61
N TYR A 24 1.25 -58.29 61.07
CA TYR A 24 0.85 -58.66 62.42
C TYR A 24 1.03 -60.17 62.68
N ALA A 25 0.61 -61.04 61.75
CA ALA A 25 0.77 -62.48 61.87
C ALA A 25 2.25 -62.89 61.96
N VAL A 26 3.11 -62.36 61.09
CA VAL A 26 4.55 -62.66 61.06
C VAL A 26 5.25 -62.19 62.33
N VAL A 27 4.94 -61.00 62.82
CA VAL A 27 5.58 -60.43 64.02
C VAL A 27 5.09 -61.10 65.31
N SER A 28 3.88 -61.66 65.32
CA SER A 28 3.33 -62.40 66.48
C SER A 28 4.04 -63.73 66.73
N GLU A 29 4.69 -64.31 65.71
CA GLU A 29 5.41 -65.59 65.80
C GLU A 29 6.92 -65.43 66.04
N MET A 30 7.45 -64.20 66.11
CA MET A 30 8.88 -63.90 66.32
C MET A 30 9.13 -62.99 67.54
N PRO A 31 9.25 -63.54 68.77
CA PRO A 31 9.41 -62.73 69.98
C PRO A 31 10.81 -62.09 70.07
N GLY A 32 10.85 -60.75 69.99
CA GLY A 32 12.06 -59.93 70.18
C GLY A 32 12.36 -58.91 69.07
N PHE A 33 11.62 -58.97 67.95
CA PHE A 33 11.90 -58.12 66.78
C PHE A 33 11.32 -56.70 66.88
N ILE A 34 10.31 -56.49 67.73
CA ILE A 34 9.77 -55.18 68.07
C ILE A 34 9.43 -55.11 69.56
N THR A 35 9.36 -53.89 70.10
CA THR A 35 9.06 -53.67 71.52
C THR A 35 7.58 -53.91 71.84
N THR A 36 7.27 -54.24 73.10
CA THR A 36 5.89 -54.53 73.55
C THR A 36 4.92 -53.37 73.27
N ASN A 37 5.39 -52.12 73.35
CA ASN A 37 4.59 -50.94 73.02
C ASN A 37 4.28 -50.81 71.53
N GLU A 38 5.23 -51.17 70.66
CA GLU A 38 5.04 -51.19 69.21
C GLU A 38 4.05 -52.28 68.79
N PHE A 39 4.10 -53.45 69.45
CA PHE A 39 3.13 -54.53 69.20
C PHE A 39 1.70 -54.15 69.63
N ILE A 40 1.55 -53.46 70.76
CA ILE A 40 0.25 -52.95 71.23
C ILE A 40 -0.29 -51.87 70.27
N MET A 41 0.57 -51.01 69.73
CA MET A 41 0.18 -50.03 68.71
C MET A 41 -0.25 -50.72 67.41
N LEU A 42 0.47 -51.74 66.96
CA LEU A 42 0.12 -52.51 65.76
C LEU A 42 -1.21 -53.27 65.95
N SER A 43 -1.45 -53.86 67.13
CA SER A 43 -2.72 -54.53 67.47
C SER A 43 -3.90 -53.56 67.50
N LYS A 44 -3.71 -52.36 68.07
CA LYS A 44 -4.72 -51.29 68.07
C LYS A 44 -4.99 -50.78 66.65
N PHE A 45 -3.96 -50.67 65.82
CA PHE A 45 -4.08 -50.27 64.42
C PHE A 45 -4.86 -51.30 63.59
N VAL A 46 -4.61 -52.60 63.78
CA VAL A 46 -5.34 -53.70 63.11
C VAL A 46 -6.83 -53.76 63.53
N LYS A 47 -7.13 -53.49 64.81
CA LYS A 47 -8.53 -53.32 65.28
C LYS A 47 -9.20 -52.07 64.74
N PHE A 48 -8.47 -50.96 64.66
CA PHE A 48 -8.97 -49.68 64.15
C PHE A 48 -9.36 -49.77 62.67
N ILE A 49 -8.57 -50.50 61.87
CA ILE A 49 -8.93 -50.79 60.48
C ILE A 49 -9.92 -51.95 60.33
N GLY A 50 -10.60 -52.41 61.40
CA GLY A 50 -11.78 -53.27 61.30
C GLY A 50 -11.54 -54.78 61.11
N GLY A 51 -10.39 -55.32 61.50
CA GLY A 51 -10.15 -56.76 61.46
C GLY A 51 -10.53 -57.47 62.76
N SER A 52 -11.64 -58.22 62.80
CA SER A 52 -11.75 -59.56 63.44
C SER A 52 -13.08 -60.25 63.13
N SER A 53 -13.05 -61.59 63.20
CA SER A 53 -14.05 -62.58 62.81
C SER A 53 -15.35 -62.53 63.65
N SER A 54 -16.51 -62.63 62.99
CA SER A 54 -17.89 -62.82 63.51
C SER A 54 -18.79 -61.58 63.73
N ALA A 55 -19.09 -60.84 62.66
CA ALA A 55 -20.26 -59.93 62.64
C ALA A 55 -21.08 -60.18 61.35
N THR A 56 -22.41 -60.23 61.46
CA THR A 56 -23.30 -60.39 60.30
C THR A 56 -23.42 -59.08 59.52
N ASN A 57 -23.56 -59.14 58.20
CA ASN A 57 -23.55 -57.97 57.31
C ASN A 57 -24.54 -56.85 57.71
N ALA A 58 -25.68 -57.19 58.33
CA ALA A 58 -26.67 -56.21 58.76
C ALA A 58 -26.21 -55.33 59.95
N ASP A 59 -25.37 -55.86 60.84
CA ASP A 59 -24.82 -55.10 61.97
C ASP A 59 -23.67 -54.17 61.53
N ILE A 60 -22.91 -54.60 60.51
CA ILE A 60 -21.86 -53.79 59.89
C ILE A 60 -22.47 -52.61 59.15
N GLU A 61 -23.54 -52.82 58.37
CA GLU A 61 -24.20 -51.74 57.62
C GLU A 61 -24.81 -50.67 58.54
N LYS A 62 -25.42 -51.09 59.66
CA LYS A 62 -26.00 -50.20 60.67
C LYS A 62 -24.94 -49.43 61.46
N ALA A 63 -23.78 -50.04 61.72
CA ALA A 63 -22.65 -49.36 62.33
C ALA A 63 -21.97 -48.39 61.35
N THR A 64 -21.90 -48.74 60.06
CA THR A 64 -21.30 -47.89 59.00
C THR A 64 -22.14 -46.64 58.78
N LEU A 65 -23.48 -46.78 58.69
CA LEU A 65 -24.38 -45.62 58.59
C LEU A 65 -24.28 -44.66 59.78
N ARG A 66 -24.10 -45.21 60.99
CA ARG A 66 -23.95 -44.41 62.22
C ARG A 66 -22.58 -43.71 62.29
N ILE A 67 -21.53 -44.35 61.76
CA ILE A 67 -20.21 -43.74 61.60
C ILE A 67 -20.24 -42.65 60.52
N ASP A 68 -20.98 -42.85 59.42
CA ASP A 68 -21.14 -41.84 58.36
C ASP A 68 -21.99 -40.64 58.82
N GLU A 69 -22.95 -40.83 59.72
CA GLU A 69 -23.67 -39.73 60.38
C GLU A 69 -22.76 -38.95 61.33
N ILE A 70 -22.01 -39.64 62.19
CA ILE A 70 -21.04 -38.99 63.10
C ILE A 70 -19.92 -38.30 62.31
N SER A 71 -19.44 -38.90 61.22
CA SER A 71 -18.42 -38.30 60.35
C SER A 71 -18.97 -37.05 59.66
N ARG A 72 -20.22 -37.07 59.19
CA ARG A 72 -20.85 -35.88 58.61
C ARG A 72 -21.04 -34.77 59.64
N ASP A 73 -21.46 -35.10 60.86
CA ASP A 73 -21.60 -34.12 61.94
C ASP A 73 -20.24 -33.50 62.32
N ILE A 74 -19.19 -34.32 62.43
CA ILE A 74 -17.81 -33.86 62.67
C ILE A 74 -17.31 -33.00 61.50
N ASP A 75 -17.56 -33.40 60.26
CA ASP A 75 -17.16 -32.64 59.06
C ASP A 75 -17.91 -31.29 59.00
N THR A 76 -19.18 -31.24 59.38
CA THR A 76 -19.90 -29.95 59.49
C THR A 76 -19.35 -29.08 60.61
N ILE A 77 -19.03 -29.64 61.78
CA ILE A 77 -18.43 -28.87 62.88
C ILE A 77 -17.04 -28.37 62.48
N HIS A 78 -16.20 -29.22 61.87
CA HIS A 78 -14.90 -28.84 61.35
C HIS A 78 -15.03 -27.79 60.24
N SER A 79 -16.00 -27.91 59.34
CA SER A 79 -16.22 -26.92 58.28
C SER A 79 -16.66 -25.58 58.87
N MET A 80 -17.53 -25.56 59.88
CA MET A 80 -17.91 -24.33 60.59
C MET A 80 -16.75 -23.73 61.38
N GLU A 81 -15.88 -24.56 61.97
CA GLU A 81 -14.71 -24.10 62.71
C GLU A 81 -13.59 -23.59 61.79
N ILE A 82 -13.43 -24.21 60.61
CA ILE A 82 -12.59 -23.73 59.50
C ILE A 82 -13.14 -22.42 58.95
N GLU A 83 -14.45 -22.30 58.68
CA GLU A 83 -15.04 -21.04 58.23
C GLU A 83 -14.85 -19.93 59.28
N ARG A 84 -15.00 -20.26 60.56
CA ARG A 84 -14.74 -19.30 61.66
C ARG A 84 -13.28 -18.87 61.72
N THR A 85 -12.33 -19.81 61.60
CA THR A 85 -10.90 -19.47 61.59
C THR A 85 -10.49 -18.74 60.32
N VAL A 86 -10.98 -19.15 59.15
CA VAL A 86 -10.78 -18.43 57.90
C VAL A 86 -11.30 -17.00 58.02
N HIS A 87 -12.48 -16.79 58.62
CA HIS A 87 -13.03 -15.45 58.83
C HIS A 87 -12.23 -14.63 59.87
N GLU A 88 -11.74 -15.25 60.95
CA GLU A 88 -10.83 -14.61 61.91
C GLU A 88 -9.51 -14.16 61.25
N PHE A 89 -8.96 -14.96 60.32
CA PHE A 89 -7.71 -14.67 59.64
C PHE A 89 -7.88 -13.95 58.30
N GLU A 90 -9.11 -13.73 57.81
CA GLU A 90 -9.41 -13.12 56.51
C GLU A 90 -8.89 -11.68 56.45
N ALA A 91 -9.10 -10.91 57.50
CA ALA A 91 -8.59 -9.53 57.61
C ALA A 91 -7.04 -9.49 57.58
N ILE A 92 -6.39 -10.49 58.19
CA ILE A 92 -4.93 -10.62 58.21
C ILE A 92 -4.41 -11.05 56.84
N ALA A 93 -5.08 -12.00 56.18
CA ALA A 93 -4.74 -12.46 54.84
C ALA A 93 -4.89 -11.35 53.80
N LEU A 94 -5.99 -10.59 53.85
CA LEU A 94 -6.21 -9.41 53.00
C LEU A 94 -5.15 -8.33 53.24
N SER A 95 -4.81 -8.05 54.51
CA SER A 95 -3.73 -7.14 54.86
C SER A 95 -2.37 -7.62 54.35
N CYS A 96 -2.08 -8.92 54.43
CA CYS A 96 -0.87 -9.52 53.88
C CYS A 96 -0.82 -9.39 52.35
N VAL A 97 -1.91 -9.70 51.64
CA VAL A 97 -2.00 -9.55 50.18
C VAL A 97 -1.81 -8.09 49.77
N GLU A 98 -2.46 -7.16 50.46
CA GLU A 98 -2.35 -5.72 50.18
C GLU A 98 -0.92 -5.22 50.44
N THR A 99 -0.28 -5.70 51.51
CA THR A 99 1.10 -5.35 51.84
C THR A 99 2.08 -5.97 50.85
N SER A 100 1.90 -7.23 50.45
CA SER A 100 2.71 -7.89 49.42
C SER A 100 2.57 -7.21 48.06
N LEU A 101 1.37 -6.74 47.68
CA LEU A 101 1.14 -5.94 46.48
C LEU A 101 1.87 -4.60 46.56
N LYS A 102 1.79 -3.90 47.70
CA LYS A 102 2.52 -2.64 47.93
C LYS A 102 4.04 -2.83 47.81
N VAL A 103 4.58 -3.87 48.44
CA VAL A 103 6.02 -4.19 48.40
C VAL A 103 6.47 -4.56 46.99
N THR A 104 5.70 -5.39 46.28
CA THR A 104 6.01 -5.80 44.90
C THR A 104 6.02 -4.59 43.96
N ARG A 105 5.04 -3.70 44.10
CA ARG A 105 4.95 -2.46 43.33
C ARG A 105 6.15 -1.54 43.62
N LEU A 106 6.51 -1.37 44.88
CA LEU A 106 7.63 -0.53 45.30
C LEU A 106 8.98 -1.07 44.82
N TYR A 107 9.18 -2.40 44.84
CA TYR A 107 10.39 -3.03 44.30
C TYR A 107 10.48 -2.89 42.78
N SER A 108 9.36 -3.04 42.06
CA SER A 108 9.31 -2.80 40.61
C SER A 108 9.62 -1.33 40.27
N GLU A 109 9.09 -0.38 41.05
CA GLU A 109 9.39 1.05 40.90
C GLU A 109 10.88 1.36 41.17
N LEU A 110 11.48 0.81 42.22
CA LEU A 110 12.91 0.96 42.50
C LEU A 110 13.80 0.37 41.40
N GLN A 111 13.50 -0.85 40.95
CA GLN A 111 14.24 -1.50 39.87
C GLN A 111 14.14 -0.72 38.55
N ASN A 112 12.96 -0.17 38.24
CA ASN A 112 12.77 0.73 37.11
C ASN A 112 13.53 2.05 37.27
N THR A 113 13.67 2.56 38.49
CA THR A 113 14.40 3.79 38.80
C THR A 113 15.91 3.61 38.64
N GLU A 114 16.48 2.51 39.14
CA GLU A 114 17.89 2.18 38.90
C GLU A 114 18.18 1.92 37.42
N ARG A 115 17.28 1.20 36.72
CA ARG A 115 17.38 0.99 35.27
C ARG A 115 17.40 2.33 34.52
N ARG A 116 16.56 3.29 34.92
CA ARG A 116 16.57 4.66 34.37
C ARG A 116 17.88 5.40 34.68
N SER A 117 18.44 5.25 35.87
CA SER A 117 19.70 5.89 36.28
C SER A 117 20.88 5.38 35.45
N LEU A 118 20.99 4.05 35.30
CA LEU A 118 21.98 3.40 34.44
C LEU A 118 21.84 3.84 32.97
N LEU A 119 20.61 3.86 32.46
CA LEU A 119 20.32 4.34 31.10
C LEU A 119 20.69 5.82 30.92
N ASN A 120 20.50 6.67 31.93
CA ASN A 120 20.88 8.08 31.89
C ASN A 120 22.40 8.28 31.93
N GLN A 121 23.12 7.45 32.69
CA GLN A 121 24.57 7.51 32.75
C GLN A 121 25.20 7.14 31.38
N MET A 122 24.57 6.22 30.65
CA MET A 122 24.93 5.90 29.25
C MET A 122 24.57 6.99 28.22
N ARG A 123 23.74 8.00 28.56
CA ARG A 123 23.32 9.10 27.66
C ARG A 123 24.35 10.23 27.53
N CYS A 124 25.15 10.51 28.55
CA CYS A 124 25.98 11.73 28.61
C CYS A 124 27.19 11.73 27.65
N GLU A 125 27.54 10.59 27.04
CA GLU A 125 28.71 10.48 26.16
C GLU A 125 28.42 10.68 24.66
N LYS A 126 27.14 10.74 24.21
CA LYS A 126 26.76 10.51 22.79
C LYS A 126 25.98 11.66 22.12
N LYS A 127 26.63 12.78 21.79
CA LYS A 127 25.96 13.97 21.20
C LYS A 127 26.07 14.14 19.67
N SER A 128 26.52 13.15 18.90
CA SER A 128 26.71 13.33 17.44
C SER A 128 26.55 12.04 16.62
N THR A 129 25.35 11.47 16.52
CA THR A 129 25.12 10.33 15.62
C THR A 129 24.79 10.82 14.21
N PHE A 130 25.80 10.84 13.35
CA PHE A 130 25.66 10.97 11.90
C PHE A 130 24.95 9.71 11.36
N ASN A 131 23.90 9.86 10.53
CA ASN A 131 23.21 8.71 9.93
C ASN A 131 24.03 8.17 8.75
N TRP A 132 25.00 7.31 9.04
CA TRP A 132 25.91 6.74 8.05
C TRP A 132 25.19 5.95 6.96
N LYS A 133 24.09 5.25 7.28
CA LYS A 133 23.32 4.46 6.29
C LYS A 133 22.78 5.35 5.18
N TYR A 134 22.16 6.46 5.58
CA TYR A 134 21.67 7.47 4.65
C TYR A 134 22.80 8.05 3.80
N PHE A 135 23.92 8.42 4.41
CA PHE A 135 25.07 8.97 3.70
C PHE A 135 25.66 7.96 2.70
N ILE A 136 25.81 6.69 3.07
CA ILE A 136 26.31 5.64 2.18
C ILE A 136 25.42 5.54 0.96
N ASN A 137 24.09 5.42 1.14
CA ASN A 137 23.14 5.31 0.05
C ASN A 137 23.22 6.50 -0.93
N GLN A 138 23.43 7.73 -0.43
CA GLN A 138 23.60 8.93 -1.26
C GLN A 138 24.93 8.96 -2.04
N MET A 139 25.94 8.24 -1.58
CA MET A 139 27.29 8.33 -2.13
C MET A 139 27.66 7.13 -2.99
N THR A 140 26.87 6.05 -2.98
CA THR A 140 27.16 4.79 -3.68
C THR A 140 26.16 4.40 -4.76
N HIS A 141 25.07 5.15 -4.96
CA HIS A 141 24.10 4.88 -6.02
C HIS A 141 24.64 5.15 -7.43
N GLU A 142 23.93 4.71 -8.47
CA GLU A 142 24.29 4.98 -9.88
C GLU A 142 24.39 6.50 -10.12
N GLY A 143 25.54 6.97 -10.59
CA GLY A 143 25.82 8.40 -10.76
C GLY A 143 26.38 9.11 -9.52
N ALA A 144 26.55 8.41 -8.39
CA ALA A 144 27.23 8.96 -7.21
C ALA A 144 28.77 8.78 -7.27
N PRO A 145 29.56 9.59 -6.55
CA PRO A 145 31.02 9.55 -6.64
C PRO A 145 31.70 8.23 -6.23
N PHE A 146 31.08 7.43 -5.36
CA PHE A 146 31.61 6.13 -4.92
C PHE A 146 30.83 4.95 -5.53
N TYR A 147 30.09 5.19 -6.62
CA TYR A 147 29.44 4.14 -7.37
C TYR A 147 30.47 3.14 -7.92
N ASN A 148 30.13 1.86 -7.83
CA ASN A 148 30.89 0.81 -8.49
C ASN A 148 29.93 -0.28 -8.95
N GLU A 149 29.87 -0.49 -10.26
CA GLU A 149 28.99 -1.45 -10.92
C GLU A 149 29.12 -2.87 -10.35
N ARG A 150 30.32 -3.28 -9.93
CA ARG A 150 30.56 -4.61 -9.33
C ARG A 150 29.83 -4.86 -8.00
N TYR A 151 29.38 -3.81 -7.34
CA TYR A 151 28.75 -3.85 -6.02
C TYR A 151 27.31 -3.32 -6.04
N SER A 152 26.84 -2.86 -7.21
CA SER A 152 25.46 -2.39 -7.33
C SER A 152 24.51 -3.57 -7.27
N THR A 153 23.39 -3.38 -6.58
CA THR A 153 22.28 -4.33 -6.64
C THR A 153 21.66 -4.23 -8.04
N VAL A 154 21.68 -5.33 -8.79
CA VAL A 154 21.23 -5.32 -10.20
C VAL A 154 19.74 -5.67 -10.32
N SER A 155 19.13 -6.20 -9.26
CA SER A 155 17.74 -6.65 -9.26
C SER A 155 16.76 -5.62 -8.72
N TRP A 156 15.51 -5.79 -9.11
CA TRP A 156 14.40 -4.95 -8.70
C TRP A 156 13.37 -5.75 -7.89
N GLU A 157 12.89 -5.16 -6.81
CA GLU A 157 11.71 -5.65 -6.09
C GLU A 157 10.64 -4.58 -6.00
N ILE A 158 9.40 -5.01 -5.81
CA ILE A 158 8.28 -4.10 -5.58
C ILE A 158 8.52 -3.29 -4.30
N ASP A 159 8.33 -1.98 -4.40
CA ASP A 159 8.39 -1.07 -3.26
C ASP A 159 7.12 -1.21 -2.42
N ASP A 160 7.27 -1.12 -1.10
CA ASP A 160 6.17 -1.20 -0.14
C ASP A 160 5.38 0.10 0.00
N THR A 161 5.79 1.14 -0.73
CA THR A 161 5.14 2.45 -0.78
C THR A 161 3.88 2.43 -1.66
N GLU A 162 2.73 2.70 -1.06
CA GLU A 162 1.45 2.88 -1.76
C GLU A 162 1.44 4.22 -2.54
N GLY A 163 1.17 4.14 -3.85
CA GLY A 163 0.90 5.25 -4.75
C GLY A 163 -0.61 5.52 -4.91
N PRO A 164 -1.06 6.01 -6.08
CA PRO A 164 -2.46 6.34 -6.33
C PRO A 164 -3.38 5.16 -6.09
N SER A 165 -4.55 5.43 -5.52
CA SER A 165 -5.52 4.40 -5.16
C SER A 165 -4.95 3.27 -4.29
N ARG A 166 -3.86 3.54 -3.55
CA ARG A 166 -3.22 2.61 -2.61
C ARG A 166 -2.56 1.39 -3.27
N MET A 167 -2.08 1.53 -4.50
CA MET A 167 -1.35 0.47 -5.21
C MET A 167 0.16 0.59 -5.04
N ARG A 168 0.85 -0.55 -4.98
CA ARG A 168 2.30 -0.63 -5.04
C ARG A 168 2.72 -0.80 -6.49
N LEU A 169 3.32 0.23 -7.09
CA LEU A 169 3.66 0.26 -8.53
C LEU A 169 5.14 0.54 -8.79
N ARG A 170 5.86 1.06 -7.80
CA ARG A 170 7.27 1.41 -7.94
C ARG A 170 8.14 0.22 -7.61
N PHE A 171 9.31 0.17 -8.22
CA PHE A 171 10.34 -0.79 -7.88
C PHE A 171 11.54 -0.09 -7.24
N LYS A 172 12.15 -0.77 -6.29
CA LYS A 172 13.40 -0.34 -5.64
C LYS A 172 14.47 -1.40 -5.82
N ARG A 173 15.72 -0.97 -5.77
CA ARG A 173 16.87 -1.87 -5.86
C ARG A 173 16.88 -2.86 -4.70
N CYS A 174 17.17 -4.13 -4.98
CA CYS A 174 17.27 -5.16 -3.95
C CYS A 174 18.37 -6.19 -4.23
N ASN A 175 18.76 -6.91 -3.18
CA ASN A 175 19.50 -8.16 -3.35
C ASN A 175 18.47 -9.28 -3.55
N LEU A 176 18.48 -9.88 -4.74
CA LEU A 176 17.49 -10.88 -5.14
C LEU A 176 17.40 -12.05 -4.15
N GLY A 177 18.53 -12.49 -3.59
CA GLY A 177 18.57 -13.59 -2.60
C GLY A 177 18.07 -14.94 -3.14
N ILE A 178 17.93 -15.10 -4.46
CA ILE A 178 17.50 -16.31 -5.14
C ILE A 178 18.73 -17.12 -5.59
N PRO A 179 18.83 -18.42 -5.24
CA PRO A 179 19.95 -19.25 -5.68
C PRO A 179 20.05 -19.42 -7.20
N ASP A 180 21.28 -19.44 -7.74
CA ASP A 180 21.58 -19.57 -9.18
C ASP A 180 20.84 -20.69 -9.90
N ARG A 181 20.50 -21.79 -9.22
CA ARG A 181 19.76 -22.91 -9.83
C ARG A 181 18.39 -22.52 -10.37
N PHE A 182 17.83 -21.40 -9.92
CA PHE A 182 16.53 -20.87 -10.33
C PHE A 182 16.64 -19.78 -11.40
N LEU A 183 17.83 -19.53 -11.91
CA LEU A 183 18.11 -18.53 -12.92
C LEU A 183 18.54 -19.19 -14.24
N LEU A 184 18.15 -18.57 -15.36
CA LEU A 184 18.66 -18.93 -16.68
C LEU A 184 20.16 -18.64 -16.79
N SER A 185 20.80 -19.17 -17.83
CA SER A 185 22.26 -19.06 -17.99
C SER A 185 22.72 -17.62 -18.15
N GLU A 186 21.92 -16.84 -18.87
CA GLU A 186 22.09 -15.41 -19.15
C GLU A 186 22.05 -14.60 -17.84
N ALA A 187 21.03 -14.84 -17.00
CA ALA A 187 20.95 -14.22 -15.68
C ALA A 187 22.13 -14.61 -14.78
N LYS A 188 22.59 -15.87 -14.78
CA LYS A 188 23.76 -16.26 -13.96
C LYS A 188 24.97 -15.39 -14.25
N GLU A 189 25.19 -14.97 -15.50
CA GLU A 189 26.28 -14.07 -15.85
C GLU A 189 26.11 -12.67 -15.26
N LYS A 190 24.88 -12.15 -15.25
CA LYS A 190 24.49 -10.91 -14.58
C LYS A 190 24.86 -10.90 -13.08
N TYR A 191 24.85 -12.06 -12.40
CA TYR A 191 25.10 -12.16 -10.95
C TYR A 191 26.48 -12.74 -10.54
N LYS A 192 27.30 -13.26 -11.46
CA LYS A 192 28.58 -13.96 -11.17
C LYS A 192 29.65 -13.11 -10.46
N ASN A 193 29.59 -11.78 -10.54
CA ASN A 193 30.67 -10.87 -10.10
C ASN A 193 30.34 -10.01 -8.86
N VAL A 194 29.25 -10.28 -8.15
CA VAL A 194 28.83 -9.47 -6.99
C VAL A 194 29.59 -9.92 -5.74
N SER A 195 30.59 -9.14 -5.31
CA SER A 195 31.30 -9.38 -4.04
C SER A 195 30.55 -8.76 -2.84
N PRO A 196 30.75 -9.25 -1.60
CA PRO A 196 29.73 -9.15 -0.55
C PRO A 196 29.64 -7.82 0.20
N THR A 197 30.60 -6.89 0.05
CA THR A 197 30.64 -5.64 0.83
C THR A 197 30.62 -4.40 -0.07
N PRO A 198 29.52 -3.63 -0.08
CA PRO A 198 29.45 -2.35 -0.78
C PRO A 198 30.52 -1.36 -0.32
N PRO A 199 30.92 -0.38 -1.16
CA PRO A 199 31.75 0.74 -0.74
C PRO A 199 31.18 1.41 0.50
N LEU A 200 32.03 1.86 1.42
CA LEU A 200 31.67 2.56 2.65
C LEU A 200 30.86 1.74 3.68
N GLN A 201 30.56 0.46 3.42
CA GLN A 201 29.80 -0.42 4.33
C GLN A 201 30.50 -0.60 5.69
N TYR A 202 31.83 -0.53 5.74
CA TYR A 202 32.63 -0.59 6.98
C TYR A 202 32.27 0.52 7.99
N LEU A 203 31.65 1.62 7.54
CA LEU A 203 31.16 2.69 8.42
C LEU A 203 29.93 2.27 9.23
N LEU A 204 29.20 1.22 8.80
CA LEU A 204 28.06 0.67 9.51
C LEU A 204 28.46 -0.35 10.58
N GLU A 205 29.59 -1.05 10.41
CA GLU A 205 30.06 -2.09 11.35
C GLU A 205 30.35 -1.52 12.77
N SER A 206 30.64 -0.22 12.88
CA SER A 206 30.79 0.46 14.18
C SER A 206 29.47 0.87 14.86
N LEU A 207 28.33 0.80 14.16
CA LEU A 207 27.02 1.29 14.64
C LEU A 207 26.12 0.20 15.21
N GLU A 208 26.41 -1.08 14.96
CA GLU A 208 25.54 -2.21 15.35
C GLU A 208 25.42 -2.42 16.87
N ARG A 209 26.16 -1.66 17.68
CA ARG A 209 26.02 -1.64 19.16
C ARG A 209 25.30 -0.41 19.71
N GLU A 210 24.88 0.52 18.86
CA GLU A 210 24.35 1.81 19.30
C GLU A 210 22.99 2.15 18.69
N LYS A 211 21.97 1.42 19.12
CA LYS A 211 20.62 1.97 19.21
C LYS A 211 20.02 1.56 20.55
N ASN A 212 19.07 2.36 21.01
CA ASN A 212 18.06 2.04 22.04
C ASN A 212 18.28 2.73 23.39
N ALA A 213 17.83 3.98 23.46
CA ALA A 213 17.26 4.50 24.69
C ALA A 213 15.84 5.01 24.43
N LEU A 214 14.88 4.56 25.23
CA LEU A 214 13.58 5.20 25.39
C LEU A 214 13.82 6.56 26.05
N SER A 215 13.90 7.63 25.25
CA SER A 215 13.96 9.03 25.74
C SER A 215 12.64 9.44 26.38
N ASP A 216 11.54 8.90 25.88
CA ASP A 216 10.19 9.37 26.16
C ASP A 216 9.48 8.45 27.16
N GLN A 217 8.56 9.02 27.93
CA GLN A 217 7.73 8.25 28.87
C GLN A 217 6.91 7.21 28.10
N VAL A 218 7.08 5.94 28.46
CA VAL A 218 6.24 4.84 27.97
C VAL A 218 4.85 4.98 28.56
N LEU A 219 3.84 5.07 27.71
CA LEU A 219 2.43 5.12 28.11
C LEU A 219 1.83 3.72 28.11
N TYR A 220 2.10 2.95 27.05
CA TYR A 220 1.62 1.58 26.90
C TYR A 220 2.72 0.68 26.33
N ASN A 221 2.69 -0.59 26.72
CA ASN A 221 3.48 -1.65 26.11
C ASN A 221 2.54 -2.83 25.80
N PHE A 222 2.54 -3.27 24.55
CA PHE A 222 1.70 -4.37 24.09
C PHE A 222 2.56 -5.48 23.48
N PRO A 223 2.50 -6.71 24.00
CA PRO A 223 3.04 -7.87 23.29
C PRO A 223 2.31 -8.02 21.95
N ALA A 224 3.07 -8.00 20.87
CA ALA A 224 2.54 -7.92 19.52
C ALA A 224 3.37 -8.75 18.52
N ALA A 225 2.76 -9.03 17.37
CA ALA A 225 3.47 -9.53 16.20
C ALA A 225 3.41 -8.48 15.10
N TYR A 226 4.54 -8.19 14.47
CA TYR A 226 4.60 -7.40 13.24
C TYR A 226 4.47 -8.34 12.04
N ILE A 227 3.42 -8.13 11.24
CA ILE A 227 3.07 -8.97 10.10
C ILE A 227 3.53 -8.28 8.82
N THR A 228 4.27 -9.03 8.02
CA THR A 228 4.66 -8.67 6.65
C THR A 228 4.18 -9.76 5.71
N ALA A 229 4.17 -9.50 4.41
CA ALA A 229 3.74 -10.48 3.42
C ALA A 229 4.55 -11.81 3.52
N ASP A 230 5.86 -11.75 3.81
CA ASP A 230 6.78 -12.90 3.86
C ASP A 230 6.90 -13.54 5.25
N SER A 231 6.60 -12.82 6.33
CA SER A 231 7.00 -13.28 7.67
C SER A 231 6.25 -12.58 8.82
N GLU A 232 6.20 -13.28 9.95
CA GLU A 232 5.68 -12.81 11.23
C GLU A 232 6.84 -12.62 12.22
N PHE A 233 6.92 -11.44 12.84
CA PHE A 233 7.96 -11.11 13.83
C PHE A 233 7.34 -10.83 15.18
N LEU A 234 7.70 -11.62 16.19
CA LEU A 234 7.25 -11.40 17.57
C LEU A 234 8.06 -10.29 18.23
N GLY A 235 7.41 -9.55 19.13
CA GLY A 235 8.05 -8.46 19.85
C GLY A 235 7.10 -7.64 20.71
N ASP A 236 7.59 -6.48 21.15
CA ASP A 236 6.85 -5.54 21.99
C ASP A 236 6.56 -4.24 21.24
N LEU A 237 5.29 -3.85 21.18
CA LEU A 237 4.82 -2.57 20.63
C LEU A 237 4.64 -1.56 21.76
N VAL A 238 5.56 -0.61 21.83
CA VAL A 238 5.63 0.43 22.84
C VAL A 238 5.08 1.74 22.29
N VAL A 239 4.12 2.34 23.01
CA VAL A 239 3.52 3.64 22.67
C VAL A 239 3.97 4.69 23.67
N THR A 240 4.52 5.80 23.17
CA THR A 240 4.90 7.00 23.93
C THR A 240 3.97 8.16 23.58
N GLU A 241 4.20 9.35 24.14
CA GLU A 241 3.40 10.55 23.81
C GLU A 241 3.50 10.98 22.34
N THR A 242 4.62 10.69 21.68
CA THR A 242 4.93 11.19 20.33
C THR A 242 5.26 10.09 19.34
N THR A 243 5.56 8.87 19.79
CA THR A 243 6.03 7.78 18.93
C THR A 243 5.41 6.42 19.27
N VAL A 244 5.35 5.56 18.25
CA VAL A 244 5.11 4.12 18.37
C VAL A 244 6.40 3.41 17.99
N LYS A 245 6.88 2.50 18.83
CA LYS A 245 8.13 1.75 18.65
C LYS A 245 7.85 0.26 18.72
N PHE A 246 8.32 -0.51 17.76
CA PHE A 246 8.23 -1.98 17.81
C PHE A 246 9.63 -2.59 18.01
N PHE A 247 9.77 -3.34 19.10
CA PHE A 247 10.99 -4.03 19.49
C PHE A 247 10.85 -5.51 19.12
N PRO A 248 11.49 -5.99 18.03
CA PRO A 248 11.47 -7.40 17.71
C PRO A 248 12.22 -8.21 18.78
N ASP A 249 11.77 -9.44 19.03
CA ASP A 249 12.43 -10.38 19.94
C ASP A 249 13.82 -10.83 19.42
N ASP A 250 14.00 -10.80 18.10
CA ASP A 250 15.27 -11.08 17.44
C ASP A 250 16.18 -9.83 17.47
N GLU A 251 17.23 -9.87 18.29
CA GLU A 251 18.18 -8.78 18.48
C GLU A 251 18.88 -8.32 17.18
N LYS A 252 18.91 -9.16 16.14
CA LYS A 252 19.53 -8.80 14.85
C LYS A 252 18.66 -7.87 14.00
N ARG A 253 17.39 -7.70 14.34
CA ARG A 253 16.44 -6.91 13.54
C ARG A 253 16.38 -5.46 14.00
N GLU A 254 16.22 -4.56 13.02
CA GLU A 254 16.06 -3.14 13.30
C GLU A 254 14.72 -2.86 14.00
N ILE A 255 14.75 -1.98 15.00
CA ILE A 255 13.55 -1.46 15.67
C ILE A 255 12.82 -0.51 14.74
N ILE A 256 11.50 -0.70 14.68
CA ILE A 256 10.63 0.17 13.89
C ILE A 256 10.24 1.35 14.79
N ILE A 257 10.53 2.57 14.35
CA ILE A 257 10.18 3.80 15.07
C ILE A 257 9.29 4.64 14.17
N VAL A 258 8.11 4.98 14.68
CA VAL A 258 7.08 5.75 13.99
C VAL A 258 6.70 6.95 14.83
N GLU A 259 6.77 8.15 14.25
CA GLU A 259 6.17 9.34 14.88
C GLU A 259 4.64 9.29 14.70
N ILE A 260 3.89 9.53 15.78
CA ILE A 260 2.42 9.52 15.76
C ILE A 260 1.87 10.57 14.80
N ALA A 261 2.57 11.69 14.62
CA ALA A 261 2.21 12.74 13.65
C ALA A 261 2.25 12.25 12.18
N ASN A 262 3.06 11.22 11.89
CA ASN A 262 3.19 10.65 10.54
C ASN A 262 2.20 9.51 10.29
N ILE A 263 1.37 9.13 11.27
CA ILE A 263 0.26 8.18 11.09
C ILE A 263 -0.92 8.95 10.51
N LEU A 264 -1.33 8.61 9.29
CA LEU A 264 -2.52 9.15 8.63
C LEU A 264 -3.80 8.60 9.26
N ASP A 265 -3.95 7.28 9.24
CA ASP A 265 -5.13 6.59 9.71
C ASP A 265 -4.74 5.21 10.27
N ILE A 266 -5.51 4.72 11.24
CA ILE A 266 -5.34 3.38 11.81
C ILE A 266 -6.59 2.56 11.51
N TRP A 267 -6.39 1.40 10.88
CA TRP A 267 -7.47 0.50 10.53
C TRP A 267 -7.48 -0.74 11.40
N LEU A 268 -8.67 -1.08 11.84
CA LEU A 268 -8.90 -2.29 12.62
C LEU A 268 -9.03 -3.50 11.70
N ARG A 269 -8.26 -4.55 11.98
CA ARG A 269 -8.15 -5.76 11.14
C ARG A 269 -8.48 -7.04 11.89
N ARG A 270 -8.79 -8.08 11.11
CA ARG A 270 -8.79 -9.46 11.59
C ARG A 270 -7.44 -10.10 11.25
N TYR A 271 -7.03 -11.05 12.08
CA TYR A 271 -5.93 -11.96 11.78
C TYR A 271 -6.39 -13.36 12.17
N MET A 272 -6.35 -14.30 11.22
CA MET A 272 -6.89 -15.65 11.39
C MET A 272 -8.33 -15.64 11.96
N HIS A 273 -9.23 -14.88 11.34
CA HIS A 273 -10.62 -14.64 11.80
C HIS A 273 -10.79 -13.91 13.14
N LEU A 274 -9.72 -13.66 13.91
CA LEU A 274 -9.77 -13.01 15.21
C LEU A 274 -9.59 -11.49 15.12
N ASN A 275 -10.38 -10.76 15.90
CA ASN A 275 -10.31 -9.31 16.02
C ASN A 275 -9.11 -8.84 16.86
N LYS A 276 -7.89 -9.03 16.34
CA LYS A 276 -6.62 -8.69 17.03
C LYS A 276 -5.69 -7.74 16.26
N GLY A 277 -5.94 -7.55 14.97
CA GLY A 277 -5.08 -6.76 14.09
C GLY A 277 -5.34 -5.25 14.13
N VAL A 278 -4.27 -4.46 13.98
CA VAL A 278 -4.27 -3.02 13.74
C VAL A 278 -3.27 -2.67 12.65
N GLU A 279 -3.69 -1.93 11.63
CA GLU A 279 -2.84 -1.52 10.50
C GLU A 279 -2.70 0.00 10.49
N LEU A 280 -1.47 0.48 10.59
CA LEU A 280 -1.13 1.91 10.62
C LEU A 280 -0.75 2.33 9.20
N PHE A 281 -1.47 3.30 8.64
CA PHE A 281 -1.14 3.91 7.36
C PHE A 281 -0.35 5.19 7.58
N MET A 282 0.81 5.28 6.93
CA MET A 282 1.76 6.36 7.09
C MET A 282 1.60 7.43 6.02
N VAL A 283 1.98 8.67 6.33
CA VAL A 283 2.06 9.79 5.36
C VAL A 283 2.93 9.42 4.16
N SER A 284 3.97 8.63 4.39
CA SER A 284 4.88 8.17 3.34
C SER A 284 4.24 7.24 2.31
N GLY A 285 3.05 6.69 2.59
CA GLY A 285 2.43 5.63 1.78
C GLY A 285 2.77 4.22 2.25
N ARG A 286 3.57 4.04 3.31
CA ARG A 286 3.81 2.71 3.92
C ARG A 286 2.65 2.30 4.82
N SER A 287 2.40 1.00 4.91
CA SER A 287 1.48 0.41 5.91
C SER A 287 2.23 -0.53 6.85
N LEU A 288 1.95 -0.46 8.14
CA LEU A 288 2.52 -1.33 9.16
C LEU A 288 1.41 -2.12 9.84
N PHE A 289 1.45 -3.45 9.73
CA PHE A 289 0.41 -4.32 10.28
C PHE A 289 0.88 -5.01 11.56
N PHE A 290 0.22 -4.73 12.69
CA PHE A 290 0.50 -5.36 13.97
C PHE A 290 -0.68 -6.20 14.44
N VAL A 291 -0.39 -7.34 15.04
CA VAL A 291 -1.37 -8.22 15.70
C VAL A 291 -1.09 -8.22 17.18
N LEU A 292 -2.04 -7.70 17.96
CA LEU A 292 -1.93 -7.66 19.41
C LEU A 292 -2.30 -9.02 20.00
N ARG A 293 -1.60 -9.45 21.04
CA ARG A 293 -1.80 -10.79 21.61
C ARG A 293 -3.20 -10.96 22.22
N GLU A 294 -3.66 -9.96 22.97
CA GLU A 294 -4.95 -9.98 23.66
C GLU A 294 -5.98 -9.04 23.00
N VAL A 295 -7.24 -9.47 22.98
CA VAL A 295 -8.35 -8.64 22.46
C VAL A 295 -8.56 -7.40 23.34
N ASN A 296 -8.25 -7.50 24.63
CA ASN A 296 -8.33 -6.37 25.55
C ASN A 296 -7.29 -5.29 25.24
N ASP A 297 -6.07 -5.69 24.84
CA ASP A 297 -5.01 -4.76 24.44
C ASP A 297 -5.43 -3.95 23.21
N ARG A 298 -6.08 -4.61 22.23
CA ARG A 298 -6.67 -3.91 21.08
C ARG A 298 -7.70 -2.86 21.50
N LYS A 299 -8.52 -3.13 22.53
CA LYS A 299 -9.49 -2.13 23.04
C LYS A 299 -8.77 -0.92 23.65
N ILE A 300 -7.70 -1.15 24.42
CA ILE A 300 -6.88 -0.08 25.01
C ILE A 300 -6.22 0.75 23.91
N PHE A 301 -5.59 0.08 22.93
CA PHE A 301 -4.96 0.72 21.78
C PHE A 301 -5.96 1.57 20.99
N THR A 302 -7.13 1.02 20.69
CA THR A 302 -8.21 1.73 19.96
C THR A 302 -8.71 2.95 20.74
N LYS A 303 -8.79 2.85 22.07
CA LYS A 303 -9.20 3.97 22.92
C LYS A 303 -8.17 5.10 22.92
N TYR A 304 -6.88 4.78 22.94
CA TYR A 304 -5.81 5.77 22.90
C TYR A 304 -5.77 6.52 21.57
N PHE A 305 -5.81 5.80 20.45
CA PHE A 305 -5.78 6.38 19.10
C PHE A 305 -7.17 6.70 18.52
N SER A 306 -8.17 6.95 19.37
CA SER A 306 -9.57 7.08 18.93
C SER A 306 -9.81 8.15 17.86
N ASP A 307 -8.95 9.16 17.78
CA ASP A 307 -8.95 10.24 16.80
C ASP A 307 -8.43 9.82 15.41
N LYS A 308 -7.53 8.83 15.37
CA LYS A 308 -6.91 8.28 14.15
C LYS A 308 -7.56 6.97 13.68
N ILE A 309 -8.40 6.35 14.49
CA ILE A 309 -9.05 5.08 14.14
C ILE A 309 -10.12 5.31 13.06
N CYS A 310 -10.00 4.56 11.97
CA CYS A 310 -11.03 4.44 10.95
C CYS A 310 -12.03 3.36 11.35
N ASP A 311 -13.25 3.78 11.71
CA ASP A 311 -14.31 2.86 12.10
C ASP A 311 -14.98 2.21 10.87
N SER A 312 -14.54 0.99 10.55
CA SER A 312 -15.13 0.16 9.49
C SER A 312 -16.54 -0.36 9.82
N SER A 313 -17.04 -0.17 11.05
CA SER A 313 -18.42 -0.48 11.43
C SER A 313 -19.39 0.67 11.18
N ASN A 314 -18.88 1.86 10.83
CA ASN A 314 -19.70 3.02 10.54
C ASN A 314 -20.38 2.87 9.17
N THR A 315 -21.61 2.36 9.18
CA THR A 315 -22.46 2.19 7.98
C THR A 315 -22.59 3.46 7.14
N LYS A 316 -22.48 4.65 7.75
CA LYS A 316 -22.60 5.93 7.02
C LYS A 316 -21.54 6.10 5.93
N TRP A 317 -20.31 5.66 6.17
CA TRP A 317 -19.23 5.83 5.21
C TRP A 317 -19.41 4.91 3.99
N HIS A 318 -19.86 3.68 4.22
CA HIS A 318 -20.24 2.77 3.14
C HIS A 318 -21.39 3.36 2.29
N TYR A 319 -22.46 3.86 2.91
CA TYR A 319 -23.58 4.47 2.17
C TYR A 319 -23.15 5.70 1.36
N PHE A 320 -22.26 6.53 1.93
CA PHE A 320 -21.70 7.67 1.22
C PHE A 320 -20.93 7.24 -0.04
N MET A 321 -19.99 6.31 0.09
CA MET A 321 -19.22 5.82 -1.07
C MET A 321 -20.10 5.08 -2.08
N LEU A 322 -21.08 4.32 -1.62
CA LEU A 322 -22.07 3.68 -2.49
C LEU A 322 -22.81 4.72 -3.32
N GLN A 323 -23.31 5.80 -2.70
CA GLN A 323 -24.02 6.84 -3.42
C GLN A 323 -23.10 7.55 -4.42
N GLN A 324 -21.88 7.91 -4.02
CA GLN A 324 -20.87 8.50 -4.90
C GLN A 324 -20.56 7.58 -6.09
N TRP A 325 -20.33 6.29 -5.85
CA TRP A 325 -20.14 5.33 -6.93
C TRP A 325 -21.36 5.27 -7.83
N ARG A 326 -22.58 5.16 -7.30
CA ARG A 326 -23.80 5.12 -8.13
C ARG A 326 -23.97 6.35 -9.00
N ASP A 327 -23.63 7.52 -8.48
CA ASP A 327 -23.79 8.81 -9.15
C ASP A 327 -22.68 9.11 -10.17
N GLY A 328 -21.69 8.24 -10.38
CA GLY A 328 -20.60 8.49 -11.35
C GLY A 328 -19.41 9.22 -10.76
N GLN A 329 -19.41 9.44 -9.45
CA GLN A 329 -18.38 10.19 -8.75
C GLN A 329 -17.13 9.34 -8.50
N LEU A 330 -17.34 8.08 -8.09
CA LEU A 330 -16.28 7.10 -7.98
C LEU A 330 -16.28 6.19 -9.20
N THR A 331 -15.07 5.88 -9.66
CA THR A 331 -14.78 4.82 -10.62
C THR A 331 -15.11 3.46 -10.01
N ASN A 332 -15.27 2.44 -10.85
CA ASN A 332 -15.47 1.06 -10.39
C ASN A 332 -14.27 0.60 -9.56
N TRP A 333 -13.06 0.94 -9.99
CA TRP A 333 -11.83 0.69 -9.26
C TRP A 333 -11.81 1.28 -7.84
N GLU A 334 -12.04 2.59 -7.71
CA GLU A 334 -12.00 3.26 -6.40
C GLU A 334 -13.02 2.63 -5.45
N TYR A 335 -14.19 2.28 -5.97
CA TYR A 335 -15.22 1.62 -5.20
C TYR A 335 -14.82 0.21 -4.74
N LEU A 336 -14.23 -0.60 -5.63
CA LEU A 336 -13.74 -1.94 -5.30
C LEU A 336 -12.59 -1.90 -4.28
N THR A 337 -11.64 -0.97 -4.42
CA THR A 337 -10.56 -0.77 -3.45
C THR A 337 -11.12 -0.37 -2.09
N ALA A 338 -12.12 0.50 -2.05
CA ALA A 338 -12.79 0.89 -0.81
C ALA A 338 -13.54 -0.28 -0.14
N LEU A 339 -14.22 -1.13 -0.92
CA LEU A 339 -14.89 -2.34 -0.41
C LEU A 339 -13.87 -3.35 0.17
N ASN A 340 -12.76 -3.58 -0.54
CA ASN A 340 -11.68 -4.42 -0.03
C ASN A 340 -11.16 -3.89 1.32
N GLN A 341 -10.87 -2.60 1.40
CA GLN A 341 -10.41 -1.94 2.63
C GLN A 341 -11.44 -2.06 3.78
N LEU A 342 -12.72 -1.80 3.50
CA LEU A 342 -13.82 -1.92 4.46
C LEU A 342 -14.01 -3.34 4.98
N SER A 343 -13.80 -4.33 4.12
CA SER A 343 -13.94 -5.75 4.45
C SER A 343 -12.74 -6.31 5.24
N GLY A 344 -11.71 -5.49 5.46
CA GLY A 344 -10.52 -5.82 6.25
C GLY A 344 -9.38 -6.45 5.45
N ARG A 345 -9.42 -6.39 4.12
CA ARG A 345 -8.33 -6.88 3.25
C ARG A 345 -7.09 -6.00 3.36
N SER A 346 -5.90 -6.59 3.22
CA SER A 346 -4.60 -5.90 3.31
C SER A 346 -3.55 -6.57 2.43
N TYR A 347 -2.62 -5.77 1.89
CA TYR A 347 -1.44 -6.25 1.18
C TYR A 347 -0.37 -6.86 2.08
N GLN A 348 -0.48 -6.69 3.41
CA GLN A 348 0.48 -7.25 4.37
C GLN A 348 0.17 -8.69 4.76
N ASP A 349 -1.06 -9.16 4.53
CA ASP A 349 -1.48 -10.53 4.80
C ASP A 349 -2.02 -11.16 3.51
N LEU A 350 -1.23 -12.06 2.91
CA LEU A 350 -1.59 -12.72 1.65
C LEU A 350 -2.86 -13.59 1.76
N MET A 351 -3.25 -14.02 2.96
CA MET A 351 -4.50 -14.75 3.18
C MET A 351 -5.73 -13.83 3.14
N GLN A 352 -5.50 -12.53 3.29
CA GLN A 352 -6.48 -11.46 3.24
C GLN A 352 -6.17 -10.43 2.15
N TYR A 353 -5.53 -10.86 1.06
CA TYR A 353 -5.19 -9.99 -0.06
C TYR A 353 -6.45 -9.39 -0.72
N PRO A 354 -6.38 -8.15 -1.26
CA PRO A 354 -7.51 -7.58 -1.99
C PRO A 354 -7.95 -8.45 -3.17
N VAL A 355 -9.25 -8.53 -3.40
CA VAL A 355 -9.87 -9.37 -4.43
C VAL A 355 -10.58 -8.51 -5.45
N PHE A 356 -10.32 -8.79 -6.72
CA PHE A 356 -10.95 -8.15 -7.87
C PHE A 356 -11.61 -9.20 -8.77
N PRO A 357 -12.67 -8.84 -9.49
CA PRO A 357 -13.33 -9.76 -10.39
C PRO A 357 -12.49 -9.99 -11.65
N TRP A 358 -12.56 -11.18 -12.22
CA TRP A 358 -12.39 -11.31 -13.68
C TRP A 358 -13.36 -10.36 -14.40
N ILE A 359 -12.92 -9.69 -15.46
CA ILE A 359 -13.77 -8.74 -16.22
C ILE A 359 -14.17 -9.31 -17.57
N LEU A 360 -13.16 -9.73 -18.34
CA LEU A 360 -13.33 -10.27 -19.68
C LEU A 360 -13.51 -11.79 -19.65
N SER A 361 -14.13 -12.32 -20.69
CA SER A 361 -14.21 -13.74 -21.00
C SER A 361 -13.48 -14.09 -22.31
N ASP A 362 -13.17 -13.08 -23.13
CA ASP A 362 -12.45 -13.24 -24.40
C ASP A 362 -10.96 -12.88 -24.29
N TYR A 363 -10.15 -13.93 -24.14
CA TYR A 363 -8.69 -13.87 -24.15
C TYR A 363 -8.08 -14.55 -25.38
N GLN A 364 -8.87 -14.75 -26.44
CA GLN A 364 -8.47 -15.49 -27.64
C GLN A 364 -8.51 -14.63 -28.91
N SER A 365 -9.46 -13.71 -29.03
CA SER A 365 -9.63 -12.92 -30.25
C SER A 365 -8.44 -12.01 -30.54
N SER A 366 -8.19 -11.76 -31.83
CA SER A 366 -7.23 -10.75 -32.30
C SER A 366 -7.76 -9.33 -32.17
N VAL A 367 -9.08 -9.15 -32.18
CA VAL A 367 -9.72 -7.85 -31.97
C VAL A 367 -10.71 -7.97 -30.82
N LEU A 368 -10.56 -7.11 -29.81
CA LEU A 368 -11.49 -7.03 -28.68
C LEU A 368 -12.50 -5.90 -28.90
N ASP A 369 -13.79 -6.14 -28.73
CA ASP A 369 -14.82 -5.10 -28.85
C ASP A 369 -15.50 -4.84 -27.51
N LEU A 370 -15.11 -3.75 -26.84
CA LEU A 370 -15.65 -3.35 -25.54
C LEU A 370 -17.13 -2.96 -25.57
N THR A 371 -17.72 -2.80 -26.76
CA THR A 371 -19.17 -2.55 -26.90
C THR A 371 -20.00 -3.84 -26.90
N ASN A 372 -19.35 -4.99 -27.12
CA ASN A 372 -20.03 -6.29 -27.18
C ASN A 372 -20.23 -6.88 -25.76
N PRO A 373 -21.47 -7.10 -25.28
CA PRO A 373 -21.70 -7.63 -23.95
C PRO A 373 -21.20 -9.08 -23.76
N ASN A 374 -20.98 -9.84 -24.84
CA ASN A 374 -20.60 -11.25 -24.76
C ASN A 374 -19.12 -11.49 -24.41
N ILE A 375 -18.27 -10.47 -24.57
CA ILE A 375 -16.84 -10.56 -24.22
C ILE A 375 -16.58 -10.36 -22.73
N TYR A 376 -17.63 -10.05 -21.96
CA TYR A 376 -17.56 -9.89 -20.51
C TYR A 376 -17.99 -11.16 -19.82
N ARG A 377 -17.48 -11.36 -18.60
CA ARG A 377 -17.96 -12.44 -17.74
C ARG A 377 -19.39 -12.18 -17.23
N LYS A 378 -20.03 -13.23 -16.71
CA LYS A 378 -21.34 -13.16 -16.05
C LYS A 378 -21.14 -12.81 -14.56
N PHE A 379 -21.36 -11.54 -14.21
CA PHE A 379 -21.12 -11.01 -12.86
C PHE A 379 -22.09 -11.54 -11.78
N ASP A 380 -23.25 -12.08 -12.16
CA ASP A 380 -24.22 -12.70 -11.25
C ASP A 380 -23.87 -14.13 -10.85
N LYS A 381 -22.80 -14.68 -11.44
CA LYS A 381 -22.33 -16.04 -11.26
C LYS A 381 -20.90 -16.05 -10.68
N PRO A 382 -20.57 -16.94 -9.73
CA PRO A 382 -19.20 -17.22 -9.34
C PRO A 382 -18.32 -17.64 -10.52
N ILE A 383 -17.00 -17.50 -10.36
CA ILE A 383 -16.03 -17.78 -11.45
C ILE A 383 -16.10 -19.22 -11.96
N ALA A 384 -16.33 -20.21 -11.10
CA ALA A 384 -16.35 -21.62 -11.47
C ALA A 384 -17.54 -22.04 -12.37
N ILE A 385 -18.58 -21.20 -12.46
CA ILE A 385 -19.85 -21.53 -13.14
C ILE A 385 -20.23 -20.52 -14.23
N GLN A 386 -19.21 -19.96 -14.91
CA GLN A 386 -19.44 -19.07 -16.04
C GLN A 386 -20.05 -19.81 -17.25
N HIS A 387 -19.78 -21.11 -17.35
CA HIS A 387 -20.39 -22.03 -18.30
C HIS A 387 -21.52 -22.84 -17.64
N PRO A 388 -22.70 -22.95 -18.29
CA PRO A 388 -23.84 -23.68 -17.72
C PRO A 388 -23.53 -25.13 -17.31
N ASP A 389 -22.70 -25.82 -18.10
CA ASP A 389 -22.34 -27.22 -17.89
C ASP A 389 -21.60 -27.48 -16.57
N CYS A 390 -20.98 -26.46 -15.98
CA CYS A 390 -20.23 -26.58 -14.72
C CYS A 390 -21.13 -26.48 -13.47
N GLU A 391 -22.30 -25.85 -13.58
CA GLU A 391 -23.13 -25.50 -12.41
C GLU A 391 -23.76 -26.75 -11.74
N GLU A 392 -24.13 -27.75 -12.54
CA GLU A 392 -24.75 -28.98 -12.05
C GLU A 392 -23.80 -29.76 -11.13
N HIS A 393 -22.54 -29.90 -11.54
CA HIS A 393 -21.52 -30.60 -10.77
C HIS A 393 -21.35 -30.05 -9.34
N PHE A 394 -21.25 -28.73 -9.19
CA PHE A 394 -21.07 -28.11 -7.88
C PHE A 394 -22.32 -28.22 -7.00
N LYS A 395 -23.51 -28.21 -7.59
CA LYS A 395 -24.77 -28.45 -6.88
C LYS A 395 -24.86 -29.88 -6.37
N GLU A 396 -24.53 -30.86 -7.23
CA GLU A 396 -24.48 -32.27 -6.85
C GLU A 396 -23.49 -32.52 -5.70
N MET A 397 -22.32 -31.87 -5.73
CA MET A 397 -21.34 -31.97 -4.65
C MET A 397 -21.89 -31.41 -3.33
N TYR A 398 -22.55 -30.24 -3.37
CA TYR A 398 -23.18 -29.66 -2.19
C TYR A 398 -24.27 -30.58 -1.63
N ASP A 399 -25.13 -31.11 -2.50
CA ASP A 399 -26.21 -32.01 -2.13
C ASP A 399 -25.67 -33.30 -1.52
N TYR A 400 -24.61 -33.89 -2.09
CA TYR A 400 -23.93 -35.05 -1.54
C TYR A 400 -23.37 -34.79 -0.14
N LEU A 401 -22.66 -33.67 0.07
CA LEU A 401 -22.09 -33.29 1.37
C LEU A 401 -23.16 -32.95 2.41
N SER A 402 -24.35 -32.52 1.97
CA SER A 402 -25.47 -32.18 2.87
C SER A 402 -26.13 -33.42 3.50
N GLN A 403 -25.88 -34.62 2.96
CA GLN A 403 -26.51 -35.85 3.43
C GLN A 403 -25.99 -36.26 4.82
N PRO A 404 -26.85 -36.73 5.75
CA PRO A 404 -26.46 -37.04 7.13
C PRO A 404 -25.32 -38.07 7.27
N GLY A 405 -25.19 -39.00 6.31
CA GLY A 405 -24.16 -40.05 6.31
C GLY A 405 -22.75 -39.57 5.91
N ASN A 406 -22.63 -38.40 5.29
CA ASN A 406 -21.36 -37.87 4.76
C ASN A 406 -20.68 -36.85 5.68
N ARG A 407 -21.21 -36.66 6.90
CA ARG A 407 -20.66 -35.75 7.92
C ARG A 407 -19.25 -36.12 8.41
N ASN A 408 -18.81 -37.35 8.18
CA ASN A 408 -17.45 -37.79 8.47
C ASN A 408 -16.41 -37.19 7.49
N VAL A 409 -16.85 -36.66 6.34
CA VAL A 409 -15.98 -36.06 5.30
C VAL A 409 -15.88 -34.54 5.46
N SER A 410 -17.00 -33.87 5.79
CA SER A 410 -17.00 -32.47 6.19
C SER A 410 -18.17 -32.18 7.12
N HIS A 411 -17.95 -31.27 8.07
CA HIS A 411 -18.96 -30.87 9.04
C HIS A 411 -20.09 -30.04 8.38
N PHE A 412 -19.81 -29.36 7.27
CA PHE A 412 -20.74 -28.49 6.56
C PHE A 412 -20.64 -28.68 5.05
N ALA A 413 -21.78 -28.66 4.36
CA ALA A 413 -21.83 -28.72 2.90
C ALA A 413 -21.28 -27.44 2.26
N TYR A 414 -20.55 -27.59 1.16
CA TYR A 414 -19.97 -26.50 0.39
C TYR A 414 -19.98 -26.82 -1.11
N HIS A 415 -19.94 -25.78 -1.94
CA HIS A 415 -19.78 -25.89 -3.39
C HIS A 415 -18.31 -25.86 -3.79
N TYR A 416 -17.43 -25.23 -3.01
CA TYR A 416 -16.01 -25.10 -3.35
C TYR A 416 -15.13 -25.47 -2.16
N SER A 417 -14.23 -26.43 -2.38
CA SER A 417 -13.21 -26.82 -1.40
C SER A 417 -12.08 -25.79 -1.28
N SER A 418 -11.78 -25.08 -2.37
CA SER A 418 -10.78 -24.03 -2.46
C SER A 418 -11.43 -22.65 -2.42
N HIS A 419 -10.73 -21.65 -1.87
CA HIS A 419 -11.19 -20.27 -1.87
C HIS A 419 -10.67 -19.49 -3.08
N TYR A 420 -11.41 -18.49 -3.55
CA TYR A 420 -11.04 -17.65 -4.69
C TYR A 420 -9.87 -16.70 -4.43
N SER A 421 -9.41 -16.60 -3.17
CA SER A 421 -8.31 -15.74 -2.74
C SER A 421 -7.58 -16.37 -1.56
N ASN A 422 -6.32 -16.75 -1.77
CA ASN A 422 -5.41 -17.26 -0.74
C ASN A 422 -3.96 -16.93 -1.13
N SER A 423 -3.01 -17.21 -0.23
CA SER A 423 -1.60 -16.94 -0.48
C SER A 423 -1.07 -17.62 -1.74
N GLY A 424 -1.42 -18.89 -1.98
CA GLY A 424 -1.02 -19.62 -3.19
C GLY A 424 -1.49 -18.94 -4.49
N THR A 425 -2.69 -18.37 -4.48
CA THR A 425 -3.25 -17.62 -5.63
C THR A 425 -2.43 -16.36 -5.92
N VAL A 426 -2.18 -15.55 -4.88
CA VAL A 426 -1.42 -14.31 -5.01
C VAL A 426 0.02 -14.59 -5.47
N LEU A 427 0.68 -15.55 -4.82
CA LEU A 427 2.05 -15.93 -5.15
C LEU A 427 2.16 -16.55 -6.56
N SER A 428 1.15 -17.31 -7.00
CA SER A 428 1.11 -17.86 -8.36
C SER A 428 1.03 -16.76 -9.42
N PHE A 429 0.22 -15.72 -9.19
CA PHE A 429 0.13 -14.58 -10.12
C PHE A 429 1.38 -13.69 -10.09
N LEU A 430 1.96 -13.45 -8.91
CA LEU A 430 3.10 -12.55 -8.73
C LEU A 430 4.46 -13.25 -8.75
N ILE A 431 4.53 -14.52 -9.17
CA ILE A 431 5.77 -15.33 -9.13
C ILE A 431 6.97 -14.68 -9.83
N ARG A 432 6.74 -13.78 -10.79
CA ARG A 432 7.78 -13.06 -11.54
C ARG A 432 8.28 -11.79 -10.85
N ILE A 433 7.64 -11.37 -9.76
CA ILE A 433 7.95 -10.11 -9.07
C ILE A 433 8.59 -10.41 -7.71
N PRO A 434 9.87 -10.07 -7.49
CA PRO A 434 10.44 -10.06 -6.15
C PRO A 434 9.71 -9.08 -5.21
N PRO A 435 9.51 -9.43 -3.92
CA PRO A 435 10.01 -10.62 -3.23
C PRO A 435 9.08 -11.86 -3.36
N PHE A 436 7.95 -11.76 -4.07
CA PHE A 436 6.97 -12.85 -4.17
C PHE A 436 7.55 -14.11 -4.81
N THR A 437 8.54 -13.99 -5.70
CA THR A 437 9.30 -15.13 -6.23
C THR A 437 9.94 -15.97 -5.12
N GLY A 438 10.67 -15.32 -4.21
CA GLY A 438 11.30 -16.00 -3.08
C GLY A 438 10.28 -16.58 -2.11
N MET A 439 9.18 -15.86 -1.89
CA MET A 439 8.05 -16.34 -1.09
C MET A 439 7.39 -17.59 -1.70
N PHE A 440 7.21 -17.62 -3.02
CA PHE A 440 6.66 -18.78 -3.73
C PHE A 440 7.58 -19.99 -3.62
N ILE A 441 8.90 -19.81 -3.76
CA ILE A 441 9.88 -20.89 -3.59
C ILE A 441 9.81 -21.47 -2.18
N LYS A 442 9.75 -20.62 -1.14
CA LYS A 442 9.57 -21.10 0.25
C LYS A 442 8.24 -21.82 0.43
N TYR A 443 7.18 -21.35 -0.22
CA TYR A 443 5.84 -21.95 -0.17
C TYR A 443 5.79 -23.34 -0.83
N GLN A 444 6.60 -23.57 -1.88
CA GLN A 444 6.71 -24.84 -2.62
C GLN A 444 7.95 -25.64 -2.19
N ASP A 445 8.17 -25.79 -0.88
CA ASP A 445 9.24 -26.63 -0.30
C ASP A 445 10.65 -26.33 -0.85
N ASN A 446 10.97 -25.04 -1.00
CA ASN A 446 12.23 -24.53 -1.55
C ASN A 446 12.47 -24.91 -3.02
N ASN A 447 11.42 -25.00 -3.83
CA ASN A 447 11.51 -25.23 -5.27
C ASN A 447 10.47 -24.40 -6.05
N PHE A 448 10.62 -24.30 -7.38
CA PHE A 448 9.50 -23.86 -8.23
C PHE A 448 8.47 -24.99 -8.40
N ASP A 449 7.27 -24.62 -8.82
CA ASP A 449 6.21 -25.58 -9.17
C ASP A 449 6.48 -26.20 -10.55
N LEU A 450 5.68 -27.20 -10.93
CA LEU A 450 5.72 -27.80 -12.26
C LEU A 450 5.44 -26.73 -13.33
N PRO A 451 6.20 -26.69 -14.43
CA PRO A 451 6.06 -25.68 -15.48
C PRO A 451 4.62 -25.56 -16.03
N ASP A 452 3.90 -26.68 -16.16
CA ASP A 452 2.50 -26.72 -16.63
C ASP A 452 1.48 -26.16 -15.64
N ARG A 453 1.85 -26.01 -14.36
CA ARG A 453 1.00 -25.40 -13.30
C ARG A 453 1.35 -23.94 -13.03
N THR A 454 2.53 -23.50 -13.43
CA THR A 454 2.97 -22.11 -13.32
C THR A 454 2.06 -21.19 -14.13
N PHE A 455 1.85 -19.96 -13.67
CA PHE A 455 1.07 -18.98 -14.42
C PHE A 455 1.81 -18.58 -15.71
N PHE A 456 1.52 -19.26 -16.83
CA PHE A 456 2.18 -19.03 -18.11
C PHE A 456 1.28 -18.35 -19.15
N SER A 457 -0.05 -18.30 -18.96
CA SER A 457 -0.97 -17.66 -19.92
C SER A 457 -2.24 -17.16 -19.23
N VAL A 458 -2.67 -15.93 -19.57
CA VAL A 458 -3.92 -15.34 -19.07
C VAL A 458 -5.13 -16.15 -19.56
N ARG A 459 -5.14 -16.55 -20.84
CA ARG A 459 -6.20 -17.37 -21.43
C ARG A 459 -6.31 -18.73 -20.74
N HIS A 460 -5.16 -19.35 -20.45
CA HIS A 460 -5.16 -20.63 -19.76
C HIS A 460 -5.67 -20.48 -18.32
N ALA A 461 -5.23 -19.45 -17.59
CA ALA A 461 -5.70 -19.17 -16.24
C ALA A 461 -7.22 -18.92 -16.18
N TRP A 462 -7.77 -18.12 -17.11
CA TRP A 462 -9.22 -17.95 -17.23
C TRP A 462 -9.95 -19.27 -17.45
N ARG A 463 -9.46 -20.11 -18.37
CA ARG A 463 -10.07 -21.40 -18.67
C ARG A 463 -10.04 -22.34 -17.47
N LEU A 464 -8.93 -22.43 -16.75
CA LEU A 464 -8.82 -23.22 -15.52
C LEU A 464 -9.83 -22.75 -14.48
N ALA A 465 -9.89 -21.43 -14.21
CA ALA A 465 -10.77 -20.86 -13.20
C ALA A 465 -12.26 -20.95 -13.56
N SER A 466 -12.60 -20.91 -14.85
CA SER A 466 -13.99 -20.79 -15.32
C SER A 466 -14.65 -22.07 -15.84
N LYS A 467 -13.85 -23.08 -16.20
CA LYS A 467 -14.36 -24.29 -16.87
C LYS A 467 -13.52 -25.55 -16.65
N ASP A 468 -12.22 -25.47 -16.92
CA ASP A 468 -11.39 -26.65 -17.15
C ASP A 468 -10.92 -27.33 -15.85
N SER A 469 -11.05 -26.65 -14.70
CA SER A 469 -10.74 -27.21 -13.38
C SER A 469 -11.94 -27.14 -12.43
N GLN A 470 -12.13 -28.19 -11.63
CA GLN A 470 -13.14 -28.23 -10.57
C GLN A 470 -12.65 -27.60 -9.25
N THR A 471 -11.33 -27.41 -9.11
CA THR A 471 -10.71 -26.95 -7.85
C THR A 471 -10.06 -25.57 -7.98
N ASP A 472 -9.81 -25.09 -9.20
CA ASP A 472 -9.30 -23.75 -9.46
C ASP A 472 -10.48 -22.79 -9.57
N VAL A 473 -10.66 -21.95 -8.55
CA VAL A 473 -11.76 -20.98 -8.46
C VAL A 473 -11.22 -19.57 -8.20
N LYS A 474 -10.01 -19.28 -8.68
CA LYS A 474 -9.30 -18.02 -8.44
C LYS A 474 -10.03 -16.84 -9.06
N GLU A 475 -10.31 -15.82 -8.24
CA GLU A 475 -10.61 -14.47 -8.73
C GLU A 475 -9.30 -13.69 -8.90
N LEU A 476 -9.37 -12.48 -9.48
CA LEU A 476 -8.20 -11.67 -9.78
C LEU A 476 -7.69 -10.89 -8.56
N ILE A 477 -6.45 -10.42 -8.69
CA ILE A 477 -5.82 -9.45 -7.79
C ILE A 477 -5.77 -8.07 -8.49
N PRO A 478 -5.66 -6.96 -7.73
CA PRO A 478 -5.65 -5.61 -8.30
C PRO A 478 -4.55 -5.37 -9.36
N GLU A 479 -3.41 -6.06 -9.26
CA GLU A 479 -2.24 -5.92 -10.12
C GLU A 479 -2.55 -6.19 -11.60
N PHE A 480 -3.57 -7.01 -11.91
CA PHE A 480 -4.06 -7.23 -13.28
C PHE A 480 -4.57 -5.95 -13.99
N PHE A 481 -4.77 -4.87 -13.24
CA PHE A 481 -5.28 -3.59 -13.72
C PHE A 481 -4.29 -2.44 -13.56
N THR A 482 -3.09 -2.69 -13.03
CA THR A 482 -2.12 -1.61 -12.74
C THR A 482 -0.64 -1.98 -12.91
N LEU A 483 -0.25 -3.26 -12.88
CA LEU A 483 1.15 -3.69 -12.82
C LEU A 483 1.54 -4.57 -14.02
N PRO A 484 2.03 -3.98 -15.13
CA PRO A 484 2.48 -4.73 -16.31
C PRO A 484 3.58 -5.75 -16.03
N GLU A 485 4.50 -5.42 -15.13
CA GLU A 485 5.70 -6.19 -14.82
C GLU A 485 5.36 -7.61 -14.33
N MET A 486 4.17 -7.85 -13.76
CA MET A 486 3.77 -9.19 -13.30
C MET A 486 3.70 -10.22 -14.43
N PHE A 487 3.58 -9.76 -15.68
CA PHE A 487 3.52 -10.60 -16.88
C PHE A 487 4.90 -10.83 -17.50
N GLU A 488 5.94 -10.19 -16.99
CA GLU A 488 7.28 -10.17 -17.58
C GLU A 488 8.30 -10.87 -16.69
N ASN A 489 9.19 -11.66 -17.28
CA ASN A 489 10.25 -12.35 -16.55
C ASN A 489 11.57 -11.55 -16.62
N SER A 490 11.57 -10.32 -16.12
CA SER A 490 12.71 -9.39 -16.27
C SER A 490 13.98 -9.79 -15.51
N GLU A 491 13.87 -10.73 -14.57
CA GLU A 491 15.00 -11.31 -13.82
C GLU A 491 15.45 -12.68 -14.38
N ASP A 492 14.89 -13.11 -15.52
CA ASP A 492 15.23 -14.36 -16.22
C ASP A 492 15.22 -15.61 -15.32
N PHE A 493 14.15 -15.76 -14.53
CA PHE A 493 13.94 -16.97 -13.73
C PHE A 493 13.74 -18.20 -14.63
N ASP A 494 14.34 -19.33 -14.24
CA ASP A 494 14.15 -20.62 -14.92
C ASP A 494 12.93 -21.34 -14.34
N PHE A 495 11.75 -21.05 -14.91
CA PHE A 495 10.51 -21.74 -14.60
C PHE A 495 10.38 -23.12 -15.27
N GLY A 496 11.40 -23.57 -16.01
CA GLY A 496 11.43 -24.85 -16.70
C GLY A 496 10.67 -24.89 -18.04
N VAL A 497 10.44 -26.11 -18.52
CA VAL A 497 9.84 -26.39 -19.84
C VAL A 497 8.60 -27.26 -19.65
N ARG A 498 7.49 -26.86 -20.28
CA ARG A 498 6.21 -27.59 -20.23
C ARG A 498 6.29 -28.91 -20.97
N GLN A 499 5.32 -29.79 -20.71
CA GLN A 499 5.17 -31.04 -21.46
C GLN A 499 4.98 -30.84 -22.97
N SER A 500 4.48 -29.67 -23.39
CA SER A 500 4.39 -29.27 -24.80
C SER A 500 5.76 -29.02 -25.46
N GLY A 501 6.84 -28.93 -24.68
CA GLY A 501 8.17 -28.52 -25.14
C GLY A 501 8.39 -27.00 -25.08
N GLU A 502 7.37 -26.21 -24.72
CA GLU A 502 7.47 -24.76 -24.64
C GLU A 502 8.03 -24.32 -23.27
N ARG A 503 9.08 -23.50 -23.29
CA ARG A 503 9.64 -22.89 -22.08
C ARG A 503 8.65 -21.91 -21.44
N VAL A 504 8.61 -21.88 -20.11
CA VAL A 504 7.86 -20.87 -19.36
C VAL A 504 8.75 -19.65 -19.15
N HIS A 505 8.35 -18.50 -19.70
CA HIS A 505 9.07 -17.23 -19.60
C HIS A 505 8.09 -16.09 -19.25
N HIS A 506 7.91 -15.10 -20.12
CA HIS A 506 6.81 -14.13 -20.04
C HIS A 506 5.46 -14.84 -20.07
N VAL A 507 4.45 -14.23 -19.47
CA VAL A 507 3.07 -14.72 -19.56
C VAL A 507 2.55 -14.47 -20.98
N THR A 508 2.00 -15.50 -21.61
CA THR A 508 1.31 -15.36 -22.89
C THR A 508 0.03 -14.54 -22.71
N LEU A 509 0.05 -13.34 -23.28
CA LEU A 509 -1.06 -12.40 -23.28
C LEU A 509 -2.03 -12.66 -24.45
N PRO A 510 -3.26 -12.12 -24.39
CA PRO A 510 -4.22 -12.21 -25.49
C PRO A 510 -3.71 -11.50 -26.76
N PRO A 511 -4.03 -11.99 -27.97
CA PRO A 511 -3.53 -11.39 -29.21
C PRO A 511 -3.92 -9.92 -29.37
N TRP A 512 -5.08 -9.50 -28.86
CA TRP A 512 -5.54 -8.11 -28.91
C TRP A 512 -4.68 -7.12 -28.10
N SER A 513 -3.72 -7.58 -27.29
CA SER A 513 -2.79 -6.70 -26.58
C SER A 513 -1.45 -6.50 -27.31
N ASN A 514 -1.29 -7.04 -28.53
CA ASN A 514 -0.07 -6.94 -29.34
C ASN A 514 1.20 -7.34 -28.55
N ASN A 515 1.10 -8.39 -27.72
CA ASN A 515 2.17 -8.86 -26.82
C ASN A 515 2.70 -7.79 -25.83
N SER A 516 2.05 -6.64 -25.69
CA SER A 516 2.42 -5.62 -24.71
C SER A 516 1.66 -5.84 -23.40
N SER A 517 2.42 -6.11 -22.33
CA SER A 517 1.93 -6.18 -20.93
C SER A 517 1.26 -4.87 -20.51
N ARG A 518 1.88 -3.75 -20.88
CA ARG A 518 1.40 -2.40 -20.62
C ARG A 518 0.06 -2.15 -21.28
N LEU A 519 -0.04 -2.43 -22.58
CA LEU A 519 -1.28 -2.24 -23.33
C LEU A 519 -2.39 -3.16 -22.79
N PHE A 520 -2.06 -4.42 -22.44
CA PHE A 520 -3.00 -5.33 -21.79
C PHE A 520 -3.59 -4.71 -20.51
N VAL A 521 -2.74 -4.21 -19.60
CA VAL A 521 -3.17 -3.58 -18.35
C VAL A 521 -4.04 -2.35 -18.60
N LEU A 522 -3.62 -1.46 -19.50
CA LEU A 522 -4.36 -0.24 -19.84
C LEU A 522 -5.76 -0.53 -20.42
N ILE A 523 -5.86 -1.51 -21.33
CA ILE A 523 -7.14 -1.95 -21.91
C ILE A 523 -8.00 -2.63 -20.84
N HIS A 524 -7.40 -3.51 -20.02
CA HIS A 524 -8.13 -4.24 -18.98
C HIS A 524 -8.69 -3.28 -17.92
N ARG A 525 -7.96 -2.20 -17.64
CA ARG A 525 -8.42 -1.10 -16.80
C ARG A 525 -9.56 -0.30 -17.43
N GLN A 526 -9.54 -0.02 -18.74
CA GLN A 526 -10.72 0.54 -19.42
C GLN A 526 -11.92 -0.42 -19.44
N ALA A 527 -11.69 -1.73 -19.58
CA ALA A 527 -12.76 -2.72 -19.54
C ALA A 527 -13.45 -2.74 -18.17
N LEU A 528 -12.69 -2.62 -17.08
CA LEU A 528 -13.23 -2.49 -15.71
C LEU A 528 -14.13 -1.25 -15.57
N GLU A 529 -13.75 -0.13 -16.17
CA GLU A 529 -14.51 1.14 -16.12
C GLU A 529 -15.60 1.25 -17.20
N SER A 530 -15.81 0.21 -18.01
CA SER A 530 -16.84 0.19 -19.04
C SER A 530 -18.26 0.31 -18.46
N ASP A 531 -19.18 0.89 -19.24
CA ASP A 531 -20.57 1.07 -18.82
C ASP A 531 -21.27 -0.26 -18.54
N TYR A 532 -20.91 -1.30 -19.31
CA TYR A 532 -21.42 -2.66 -19.10
C TYR A 532 -21.06 -3.18 -17.72
N VAL A 533 -19.76 -3.16 -17.37
CA VAL A 533 -19.28 -3.60 -16.05
C VAL A 533 -19.91 -2.76 -14.95
N ARG A 534 -19.91 -1.44 -15.08
CA ARG A 534 -20.53 -0.52 -14.12
C ARG A 534 -21.99 -0.87 -13.84
N SER A 535 -22.75 -1.23 -14.88
CA SER A 535 -24.16 -1.63 -14.74
C SER A 535 -24.37 -3.00 -14.07
N LYS A 536 -23.35 -3.87 -14.03
CA LYS A 536 -23.46 -5.27 -13.54
C LYS A 536 -22.60 -5.59 -12.33
N LEU A 537 -21.63 -4.74 -11.98
CA LEU A 537 -20.63 -5.01 -10.93
C LEU A 537 -21.25 -5.28 -9.55
N HIS A 538 -22.35 -4.59 -9.24
CA HIS A 538 -23.13 -4.81 -8.01
C HIS A 538 -23.52 -6.28 -7.77
N LEU A 539 -23.75 -7.06 -8.84
CA LEU A 539 -24.12 -8.48 -8.76
C LEU A 539 -22.96 -9.36 -8.27
N TRP A 540 -21.72 -9.00 -8.62
CA TRP A 540 -20.55 -9.69 -8.09
C TRP A 540 -20.22 -9.23 -6.68
N ILE A 541 -20.41 -7.95 -6.39
CA ILE A 541 -20.25 -7.43 -5.03
C ILE A 541 -21.19 -8.18 -4.08
N ASP A 542 -22.41 -8.51 -4.51
CA ASP A 542 -23.33 -9.36 -3.74
C ASP A 542 -22.75 -10.73 -3.37
N LEU A 543 -21.97 -11.35 -4.28
CA LEU A 543 -21.32 -12.65 -4.06
C LEU A 543 -20.15 -12.56 -3.08
N ILE A 544 -19.33 -11.51 -3.19
CA ILE A 544 -18.06 -11.42 -2.44
C ILE A 544 -18.19 -10.65 -1.13
N PHE A 545 -18.90 -9.52 -1.12
CA PHE A 545 -19.00 -8.63 0.05
C PHE A 545 -20.44 -8.47 0.58
N GLY A 546 -21.42 -8.94 -0.18
CA GLY A 546 -22.84 -8.72 0.07
C GLY A 546 -23.61 -9.95 0.57
N TYR A 547 -24.92 -9.92 0.37
CA TYR A 547 -25.84 -10.87 0.99
C TYR A 547 -25.78 -12.30 0.42
N LYS A 548 -25.19 -12.49 -0.78
CA LYS A 548 -24.99 -13.82 -1.39
C LYS A 548 -23.66 -14.47 -0.98
N GLN A 549 -22.92 -13.87 -0.05
CA GLN A 549 -21.71 -14.45 0.52
C GLN A 549 -22.02 -15.63 1.46
N SER A 550 -23.16 -15.61 2.15
CA SER A 550 -23.52 -16.64 3.14
C SER A 550 -25.03 -16.97 3.17
N GLY A 551 -25.40 -18.00 3.93
CA GLY A 551 -26.80 -18.40 4.13
C GLY A 551 -27.50 -18.96 2.89
N LYS A 552 -28.84 -18.92 2.88
CA LYS A 552 -29.66 -19.49 1.80
C LYS A 552 -29.42 -18.80 0.45
N ALA A 553 -29.11 -17.51 0.46
CA ALA A 553 -28.81 -16.75 -0.75
C ALA A 553 -27.51 -17.24 -1.42
N ALA A 554 -26.48 -17.56 -0.63
CA ALA A 554 -25.24 -18.16 -1.14
C ALA A 554 -25.48 -19.55 -1.73
N VAL A 555 -26.33 -20.37 -1.08
CA VAL A 555 -26.69 -21.70 -1.62
C VAL A 555 -27.39 -21.56 -2.98
N ALA A 556 -28.39 -20.68 -3.07
CA ALA A 556 -29.12 -20.43 -4.32
C ALA A 556 -28.23 -19.87 -5.44
N ALA A 557 -27.16 -19.15 -5.08
CA ALA A 557 -26.17 -18.62 -6.02
C ALA A 557 -24.99 -19.57 -6.29
N THR A 558 -24.98 -20.78 -5.72
CA THR A 558 -23.86 -21.74 -5.82
C THR A 558 -22.54 -21.10 -5.37
N ASN A 559 -22.56 -20.39 -4.24
CA ASN A 559 -21.48 -19.54 -3.73
C ASN A 559 -21.06 -19.89 -2.29
N VAL A 560 -21.08 -21.18 -1.93
CA VAL A 560 -20.70 -21.64 -0.57
C VAL A 560 -19.31 -22.26 -0.62
N PHE A 561 -18.42 -21.78 0.24
CA PHE A 561 -17.03 -22.21 0.34
C PHE A 561 -16.85 -23.12 1.57
N HIS A 562 -15.69 -23.77 1.68
CA HIS A 562 -15.34 -24.57 2.84
C HIS A 562 -15.50 -23.78 4.15
N SER A 563 -16.02 -24.41 5.21
CA SER A 563 -16.39 -23.73 6.46
C SER A 563 -15.23 -23.01 7.16
N ALA A 564 -14.00 -23.55 7.06
CA ALA A 564 -12.79 -22.93 7.63
C ALA A 564 -12.46 -21.54 7.05
N THR A 565 -13.04 -21.17 5.91
CA THR A 565 -12.87 -19.84 5.30
C THR A 565 -13.71 -18.77 5.98
N TYR A 566 -14.72 -19.14 6.77
CA TYR A 566 -15.68 -18.23 7.41
C TYR A 566 -15.35 -18.03 8.89
N PRO A 567 -15.45 -16.79 9.42
CA PRO A 567 -15.20 -16.51 10.83
C PRO A 567 -16.30 -17.04 11.76
N GLU A 568 -17.53 -17.25 11.28
CA GLU A 568 -18.69 -17.67 12.10
C GLU A 568 -18.62 -19.13 12.57
N PHE A 569 -17.69 -19.91 12.00
CA PHE A 569 -17.53 -21.34 12.30
C PHE A 569 -16.27 -21.54 13.13
N PRO A 570 -16.38 -21.54 14.48
CA PRO A 570 -15.24 -21.71 15.37
C PRO A 570 -14.62 -23.10 15.23
N GLU A 571 -13.43 -23.26 15.82
CA GLU A 571 -12.76 -24.55 15.95
C GLU A 571 -13.75 -25.64 16.40
N PRO A 572 -13.72 -26.83 15.78
CA PRO A 572 -14.55 -27.93 16.22
C PRO A 572 -14.28 -28.21 17.70
N ALA A 573 -15.33 -28.53 18.47
CA ALA A 573 -15.23 -28.81 19.91
C ALA A 573 -14.43 -30.09 20.26
N SER A 574 -13.68 -30.65 19.30
CA SER A 574 -12.79 -31.78 19.49
C SER A 574 -11.76 -31.45 20.57
N THR A 575 -11.50 -32.45 21.43
CA THR A 575 -10.42 -32.42 22.43
C THR A 575 -9.08 -32.88 21.87
N ASP A 576 -9.06 -33.43 20.65
CA ASP A 576 -7.82 -33.91 20.02
C ASP A 576 -6.93 -32.73 19.59
N PRO A 577 -5.68 -32.64 20.09
CA PRO A 577 -4.74 -31.61 19.66
C PRO A 577 -4.41 -31.67 18.16
N VAL A 578 -4.49 -32.84 17.52
CA VAL A 578 -4.22 -33.00 16.08
C VAL A 578 -5.31 -32.33 15.26
N ASP A 579 -6.58 -32.55 15.58
CA ASP A 579 -7.71 -31.92 14.90
C ASP A 579 -7.67 -30.40 15.03
N ARG A 580 -7.34 -29.88 16.21
CA ARG A 580 -7.20 -28.43 16.45
C ARG A 580 -6.05 -27.83 15.65
N SER A 581 -4.91 -28.52 15.62
CA SER A 581 -3.75 -28.12 14.82
C SER A 581 -4.07 -28.14 13.31
N ALA A 582 -4.78 -29.17 12.84
CA ALA A 582 -5.21 -29.28 11.45
C ALA A 582 -6.18 -28.16 11.08
N TYR A 583 -7.18 -27.85 11.92
CA TYR A 583 -8.12 -26.76 11.67
C TYR A 583 -7.43 -25.38 11.67
N THR A 584 -6.49 -25.16 12.60
CA THR A 584 -5.66 -23.95 12.64
C THR A 584 -4.85 -23.80 11.35
N THR A 585 -4.27 -24.89 10.86
CA THR A 585 -3.54 -24.92 9.58
C THR A 585 -4.47 -24.64 8.40
N MET A 586 -5.70 -25.14 8.40
CA MET A 586 -6.70 -24.85 7.36
C MET A 586 -7.04 -23.34 7.33
N ILE A 587 -7.29 -22.70 8.49
CA ILE A 587 -7.52 -21.25 8.56
C ILE A 587 -6.34 -20.46 7.99
N ARG A 588 -5.11 -20.93 8.24
CA ARG A 588 -3.87 -20.30 7.75
C ARG A 588 -3.63 -20.48 6.25
N THR A 589 -4.26 -21.45 5.58
CA THR A 589 -3.87 -21.85 4.22
C THR A 589 -5.01 -21.83 3.20
N TYR A 590 -6.27 -22.02 3.60
CA TYR A 590 -7.38 -22.21 2.65
C TYR A 590 -7.90 -20.90 2.04
N GLY A 591 -7.71 -19.77 2.71
CA GLY A 591 -8.25 -18.47 2.35
C GLY A 591 -9.20 -17.97 3.42
N GLN A 592 -9.35 -16.64 3.54
CA GLN A 592 -10.29 -16.04 4.49
C GLN A 592 -11.37 -15.26 3.74
N MET A 593 -12.63 -15.43 4.14
CA MET A 593 -13.77 -14.71 3.60
C MET A 593 -13.69 -13.22 4.02
N PRO A 594 -13.90 -12.26 3.09
CA PRO A 594 -13.94 -10.85 3.48
C PRO A 594 -15.10 -10.62 4.44
N LYS A 595 -14.98 -9.63 5.33
CA LYS A 595 -16.09 -9.26 6.19
C LYS A 595 -17.30 -8.85 5.33
N GLN A 596 -18.46 -9.45 5.55
CA GLN A 596 -19.70 -9.03 4.89
C GLN A 596 -20.01 -7.58 5.24
N ILE A 597 -20.15 -6.73 4.22
CA ILE A 597 -20.42 -5.30 4.38
C ILE A 597 -21.92 -5.02 4.23
N ILE A 598 -22.61 -5.80 3.39
CA ILE A 598 -23.98 -5.52 2.96
C ILE A 598 -24.85 -6.77 3.17
N ALA A 599 -25.94 -6.61 3.92
CA ALA A 599 -26.87 -7.70 4.23
C ALA A 599 -28.08 -7.77 3.27
N PHE A 600 -28.19 -6.82 2.33
CA PHE A 600 -29.28 -6.72 1.36
C PHE A 600 -28.71 -6.60 -0.08
N PRO A 601 -29.53 -6.73 -1.13
CA PRO A 601 -29.05 -6.61 -2.51
C PRO A 601 -28.37 -5.28 -2.78
N HIS A 602 -27.16 -5.35 -3.33
CA HIS A 602 -26.37 -4.18 -3.65
C HIS A 602 -27.09 -3.34 -4.72
N PRO A 603 -27.35 -2.04 -4.47
CA PRO A 603 -28.00 -1.20 -5.47
C PRO A 603 -27.15 -1.07 -6.74
N PRO A 604 -27.76 -1.09 -7.93
CA PRO A 604 -27.04 -0.85 -9.18
C PRO A 604 -26.60 0.62 -9.28
N ALA A 605 -25.58 0.86 -10.10
CA ALA A 605 -25.19 2.20 -10.50
C ALA A 605 -26.32 2.92 -11.23
N THR A 606 -26.42 4.24 -11.06
CA THR A 606 -27.39 5.06 -11.79
C THR A 606 -26.99 5.08 -13.27
N LYS A 607 -27.95 4.92 -14.17
CA LYS A 607 -27.69 5.09 -15.61
C LYS A 607 -27.33 6.54 -15.86
N THR A 608 -26.12 6.78 -16.36
CA THR A 608 -25.70 8.09 -16.87
C THR A 608 -26.16 8.20 -18.32
N ASP A 609 -27.12 9.08 -18.59
CA ASP A 609 -27.67 9.34 -19.95
C ASP A 609 -26.72 10.15 -20.86
N GLN A 610 -25.44 10.27 -20.50
CA GLN A 610 -24.46 10.97 -21.33
C GLN A 610 -23.97 10.05 -22.47
N SER A 611 -24.78 9.93 -23.51
CA SER A 611 -24.33 9.38 -24.79
C SER A 611 -23.49 10.45 -25.51
N TYR A 612 -22.18 10.44 -25.30
CA TYR A 612 -21.28 11.12 -26.24
C TYR A 612 -21.31 10.32 -27.53
N ASP A 613 -21.59 10.98 -28.65
CA ASP A 613 -21.56 10.33 -29.96
C ASP A 613 -20.10 9.94 -30.25
N TYR A 614 -19.80 8.64 -30.17
CA TYR A 614 -18.45 8.09 -30.27
C TYR A 614 -17.97 8.12 -31.73
N GLN A 615 -17.85 9.31 -32.30
CA GLN A 615 -17.42 9.50 -33.67
C GLN A 615 -15.91 9.74 -33.76
N ALA A 616 -15.11 8.81 -33.24
CA ALA A 616 -13.77 8.64 -33.77
C ALA A 616 -13.09 7.33 -33.35
N SER A 617 -12.80 6.49 -34.34
CA SER A 617 -11.74 5.50 -34.25
C SER A 617 -10.40 6.19 -34.54
N PHE A 618 -9.73 6.71 -33.49
CA PHE A 618 -8.34 7.13 -33.60
C PHE A 618 -7.44 6.01 -33.06
N GLY A 619 -6.49 5.57 -33.88
CA GLY A 619 -5.44 4.64 -33.47
C GLY A 619 -5.60 3.19 -33.95
N THR A 620 -4.46 2.59 -34.24
CA THR A 620 -4.20 1.23 -34.74
C THR A 620 -4.41 0.13 -33.69
N TYR A 621 -5.18 0.39 -32.63
CA TYR A 621 -5.39 -0.61 -31.59
C TYR A 621 -6.27 -1.74 -32.11
N THR A 622 -5.89 -2.95 -31.78
CA THR A 622 -6.67 -4.19 -31.89
C THR A 622 -7.90 -4.19 -30.95
N VAL A 623 -8.38 -3.03 -30.51
CA VAL A 623 -9.52 -2.89 -29.60
C VAL A 623 -10.48 -1.81 -30.08
N LYS A 624 -11.76 -2.16 -30.14
CA LYS A 624 -12.88 -1.25 -30.43
C LYS A 624 -13.57 -0.82 -29.14
N GLY A 625 -14.11 0.41 -29.14
CA GLY A 625 -14.85 0.96 -28.01
C GLY A 625 -13.99 1.53 -26.89
N LEU A 626 -12.69 1.76 -27.12
CA LEU A 626 -11.84 2.51 -26.20
C LEU A 626 -12.37 3.95 -26.03
N LYS A 627 -12.28 4.47 -24.81
CA LYS A 627 -12.76 5.80 -24.46
C LYS A 627 -11.61 6.79 -24.30
N TRP A 628 -11.79 8.01 -24.77
CA TRP A 628 -10.91 9.15 -24.50
C TRP A 628 -11.43 9.91 -23.28
N GLY A 629 -10.53 10.55 -22.54
CA GLY A 629 -10.93 11.38 -21.40
C GLY A 629 -11.72 12.62 -21.81
N ILE A 630 -12.47 13.20 -20.88
CA ILE A 630 -13.19 14.47 -21.08
C ILE A 630 -12.27 15.62 -20.66
N TYR A 631 -11.59 16.22 -21.65
CA TYR A 631 -10.69 17.36 -21.48
C TYR A 631 -10.68 18.21 -22.76
N THR A 632 -10.26 19.48 -22.67
CA THR A 632 -10.10 20.33 -23.87
C THR A 632 -9.14 19.67 -24.87
N GLY A 633 -9.63 19.45 -26.08
CA GLY A 633 -8.88 18.82 -27.17
C GLY A 633 -9.09 17.32 -27.32
N SER A 634 -9.87 16.69 -26.42
CA SER A 634 -10.24 15.29 -26.51
C SER A 634 -10.86 14.93 -27.86
N PRO A 635 -10.52 13.77 -28.44
CA PRO A 635 -11.17 13.26 -29.65
C PRO A 635 -12.67 13.06 -29.54
N GLN A 636 -13.17 12.84 -28.32
CA GLN A 636 -14.60 12.62 -28.07
C GLN A 636 -15.39 13.92 -27.90
N LEU A 637 -14.71 15.05 -27.76
CA LEU A 637 -15.34 16.36 -27.67
C LEU A 637 -15.18 17.12 -29.00
N PRO A 638 -16.08 18.08 -29.28
CA PRO A 638 -15.89 18.98 -30.41
C PRO A 638 -14.59 19.77 -30.32
N VAL A 639 -14.20 20.35 -31.46
CA VAL A 639 -12.97 21.13 -31.60
C VAL A 639 -12.90 22.22 -30.51
N PRO A 640 -11.75 22.39 -29.84
CA PRO A 640 -11.55 23.46 -28.86
C PRO A 640 -11.76 24.86 -29.43
N GLU A 641 -12.32 25.75 -28.62
CA GLU A 641 -12.44 27.17 -28.90
C GLU A 641 -11.74 27.99 -27.81
N CYS A 642 -11.14 29.12 -28.19
CA CYS A 642 -10.58 30.08 -27.24
C CYS A 642 -11.73 30.89 -26.63
N VAL A 643 -11.95 30.74 -25.32
CA VAL A 643 -13.09 31.35 -24.60
C VAL A 643 -12.72 32.60 -23.83
N ALA A 644 -11.45 32.79 -23.49
CA ALA A 644 -10.98 33.97 -22.79
C ALA A 644 -9.51 34.27 -23.10
N ILE A 645 -9.19 35.55 -23.18
CA ILE A 645 -7.83 36.05 -23.36
C ILE A 645 -7.54 37.07 -22.26
N TYR A 646 -6.44 36.85 -21.54
CA TYR A 646 -5.94 37.72 -20.49
C TYR A 646 -4.57 38.24 -20.88
N GLN A 647 -4.33 39.53 -20.66
CA GLN A 647 -3.01 40.13 -20.89
C GLN A 647 -2.48 40.77 -19.60
N GLN A 648 -1.19 40.56 -19.32
CA GLN A 648 -0.45 41.22 -18.24
C GLN A 648 0.70 42.05 -18.82
N SER A 649 0.79 43.32 -18.42
CA SER A 649 1.72 44.28 -19.03
C SER A 649 3.07 44.42 -18.31
N ASP A 650 3.15 44.09 -17.02
CA ASP A 650 4.20 44.66 -16.18
C ASP A 650 5.42 43.75 -15.99
N VAL A 651 5.28 42.43 -16.15
CA VAL A 651 6.35 41.46 -15.90
C VAL A 651 6.24 40.26 -16.83
N GLN A 652 7.38 39.81 -17.36
CA GLN A 652 7.47 38.62 -18.18
C GLN A 652 7.12 37.36 -17.38
N LEU A 653 6.12 36.64 -17.86
CA LEU A 653 5.72 35.35 -17.33
C LEU A 653 6.50 34.23 -18.03
N SER A 654 6.77 33.17 -17.30
CA SER A 654 7.44 31.97 -17.78
C SER A 654 6.68 30.69 -17.44
N ARG A 655 5.76 30.70 -16.46
CA ARG A 655 4.98 29.53 -16.06
C ARG A 655 3.57 29.87 -15.60
N ILE A 656 2.68 28.90 -15.65
CA ILE A 656 1.33 28.91 -15.11
C ILE A 656 1.20 27.78 -14.10
N VAL A 657 0.65 28.09 -12.92
CA VAL A 657 0.31 27.09 -11.91
C VAL A 657 -1.18 27.14 -11.63
N CYS A 658 -1.84 25.99 -11.80
CA CYS A 658 -3.24 25.78 -11.46
C CYS A 658 -3.36 25.22 -10.05
N MET A 659 -4.15 25.89 -9.20
CA MET A 659 -4.46 25.43 -7.85
C MET A 659 -5.64 24.47 -7.91
N GLU A 660 -5.38 23.19 -7.62
CA GLU A 660 -6.39 22.13 -7.76
C GLU A 660 -7.66 22.41 -6.95
N THR A 661 -7.52 22.89 -5.71
CA THR A 661 -8.65 23.07 -4.79
C THR A 661 -9.50 24.30 -5.10
N THR A 662 -8.89 25.38 -5.58
CA THR A 662 -9.60 26.66 -5.82
C THR A 662 -9.96 26.89 -7.29
N ASN A 663 -9.42 26.08 -8.21
CA ASN A 663 -9.49 26.29 -9.67
C ASN A 663 -9.00 27.70 -10.08
N ALA A 664 -8.08 28.25 -9.30
CA ALA A 664 -7.39 29.50 -9.62
C ALA A 664 -6.08 29.19 -10.35
N ALA A 665 -5.78 29.93 -11.41
CA ALA A 665 -4.53 29.87 -12.14
C ALA A 665 -3.74 31.16 -11.92
N TYR A 666 -2.43 31.01 -11.74
CA TYR A 666 -1.52 32.12 -11.50
C TYR A 666 -0.37 32.08 -12.49
N GLY A 667 -0.06 33.24 -13.09
CA GLY A 667 1.14 33.45 -13.88
C GLY A 667 2.35 33.73 -12.99
N LEU A 668 3.44 33.02 -13.25
CA LEU A 668 4.72 33.09 -12.54
C LEU A 668 5.82 33.58 -13.47
N SER A 669 6.77 34.35 -12.93
CA SER A 669 8.05 34.61 -13.61
C SER A 669 9.06 33.48 -13.39
N GLN A 670 10.21 33.56 -14.06
CA GLN A 670 11.21 32.48 -14.08
C GLN A 670 11.77 32.13 -12.69
N CYS A 671 11.79 33.09 -11.76
CA CYS A 671 12.34 32.93 -10.43
C CYS A 671 11.26 32.89 -9.33
N GLU A 672 10.05 32.45 -9.68
CA GLU A 672 8.91 32.32 -8.76
C GLU A 672 8.30 30.91 -8.82
N ASN A 673 7.87 30.38 -7.67
CA ASN A 673 7.15 29.11 -7.56
C ASN A 673 6.16 29.12 -6.39
N TYR A 674 5.22 28.17 -6.41
CA TYR A 674 4.24 27.98 -5.33
C TYR A 674 4.35 26.62 -4.66
N MET A 675 4.08 26.59 -3.35
CA MET A 675 3.96 25.36 -2.57
C MET A 675 2.75 25.39 -1.65
N GLN A 676 2.36 24.23 -1.14
CA GLN A 676 1.29 24.09 -0.16
C GLN A 676 1.64 24.80 1.15
N GLY A 677 0.72 25.59 1.68
CA GLY A 677 0.79 26.15 3.03
C GLY A 677 0.40 25.15 4.12
N ILE A 678 0.58 25.51 5.39
CA ILE A 678 0.24 24.63 6.53
C ILE A 678 -1.26 24.27 6.56
N GLU A 679 -2.11 25.23 6.21
CA GLU A 679 -3.55 25.04 6.18
C GLU A 679 -4.04 24.69 4.77
N ILE A 680 -5.18 23.99 4.68
CA ILE A 680 -5.84 23.70 3.41
C ILE A 680 -6.16 25.05 2.71
N ASP A 681 -5.97 25.10 1.39
CA ASP A 681 -6.21 26.27 0.56
C ASP A 681 -5.34 27.50 0.89
N THR A 682 -4.33 27.35 1.77
CA THR A 682 -3.25 28.32 1.93
C THR A 682 -2.05 27.91 1.08
N PHE A 683 -1.39 28.88 0.46
CA PHE A 683 -0.28 28.64 -0.44
C PHE A 683 0.85 29.62 -0.14
N TYR A 684 2.09 29.17 -0.33
CA TYR A 684 3.27 30.00 -0.17
C TYR A 684 3.93 30.26 -1.51
N CYS A 685 4.32 31.51 -1.75
CA CYS A 685 5.16 31.93 -2.87
C CYS A 685 6.62 31.91 -2.46
N ILE A 686 7.45 31.30 -3.29
CA ILE A 686 8.90 31.27 -3.16
C ILE A 686 9.50 32.06 -4.32
N THR A 687 10.42 32.96 -4.00
CA THR A 687 11.14 33.77 -5.00
C THR A 687 12.65 33.69 -4.75
N TRP A 688 13.44 33.61 -5.81
CA TRP A 688 14.91 33.53 -5.72
C TRP A 688 15.58 34.42 -6.77
N ASN A 689 16.93 34.39 -6.81
CA ASN A 689 17.75 35.16 -7.74
C ASN A 689 17.58 36.70 -7.65
N HIS A 690 17.33 37.20 -6.44
CA HIS A 690 17.36 38.62 -6.14
C HIS A 690 18.82 39.13 -6.07
N GLU A 691 19.04 40.43 -6.23
CA GLU A 691 20.40 41.03 -6.20
C GLU A 691 21.21 40.72 -4.93
N ASP A 692 20.51 40.49 -3.81
CA ASP A 692 21.10 40.14 -2.52
C ASP A 692 21.30 38.63 -2.30
N ASN A 693 20.96 37.80 -3.29
CA ASN A 693 21.05 36.34 -3.25
C ASN A 693 20.25 35.70 -2.10
N ILE A 694 19.17 36.33 -1.65
CA ILE A 694 18.30 35.79 -0.61
C ILE A 694 17.06 35.16 -1.26
N VAL A 695 16.86 33.87 -1.00
CA VAL A 695 15.59 33.20 -1.31
C VAL A 695 14.53 33.66 -0.31
N ARG A 696 13.36 34.05 -0.79
CA ARG A 696 12.29 34.62 0.04
C ARG A 696 10.99 33.82 -0.08
N ILE A 697 10.21 33.82 0.98
CA ILE A 697 8.93 33.12 1.10
C ILE A 697 7.81 34.07 1.59
N ARG A 698 6.59 33.94 1.07
CA ARG A 698 5.41 34.77 1.44
C ARG A 698 4.10 33.96 1.39
N SER A 699 3.11 34.32 2.22
CA SER A 699 1.74 33.78 2.16
C SER A 699 0.90 34.43 1.05
N ILE A 700 0.12 33.64 0.34
CA ILE A 700 -0.84 34.12 -0.66
C ILE A 700 -2.21 34.32 0.01
N GLY A 701 -2.81 35.49 -0.17
CA GLY A 701 -4.19 35.81 0.22
C GLY A 701 -4.33 36.80 1.38
N GLU A 702 -3.23 37.25 1.98
CA GLU A 702 -3.24 38.27 3.05
C GLU A 702 -2.68 39.60 2.54
N ASP A 703 -3.46 40.68 2.69
CA ASP A 703 -3.15 42.04 2.22
C ASP A 703 -1.87 42.66 2.83
N VAL A 704 -1.23 42.02 3.82
CA VAL A 704 -0.12 42.60 4.61
C VAL A 704 1.08 41.65 4.85
N SER A 705 1.16 40.49 4.18
CA SER A 705 2.29 39.58 4.45
C SER A 705 3.58 40.02 3.73
N TYR A 706 4.56 40.56 4.47
CA TYR A 706 5.89 40.88 3.93
C TYR A 706 6.64 39.61 3.52
N ALA A 707 7.43 39.69 2.44
CA ALA A 707 8.28 38.57 2.03
C ALA A 707 9.39 38.35 3.06
N LYS A 708 9.60 37.11 3.49
CA LYS A 708 10.57 36.77 4.53
C LYS A 708 11.77 36.03 3.95
N PRO A 709 12.99 36.30 4.42
CA PRO A 709 14.17 35.55 4.00
C PRO A 709 14.09 34.10 4.48
N LEU A 710 14.36 33.15 3.58
CA LEU A 710 14.39 31.72 3.86
C LEU A 710 15.82 31.22 4.07
N PHE A 711 16.70 31.45 3.08
CA PHE A 711 18.14 31.21 3.17
C PHE A 711 18.88 32.05 2.12
N GLN A 712 20.20 32.17 2.27
CA GLN A 712 21.07 32.84 1.31
C GLN A 712 21.66 31.82 0.33
N SER A 713 21.47 32.03 -0.97
CA SER A 713 22.05 31.20 -2.04
C SER A 713 23.53 31.54 -2.27
N SER A 714 24.28 30.59 -2.84
CA SER A 714 25.69 30.77 -3.19
C SER A 714 25.83 31.64 -4.44
N ASN A 715 26.79 32.56 -4.44
CA ASN A 715 27.12 33.36 -5.63
C ASN A 715 27.90 32.55 -6.68
N PHE A 716 28.56 31.47 -6.27
CA PHE A 716 29.41 30.66 -7.15
C PHE A 716 28.64 29.53 -7.84
N ASP A 717 27.43 29.22 -7.35
CA ASP A 717 26.61 28.11 -7.82
C ASP A 717 25.15 28.54 -7.82
N PRO A 718 24.73 29.35 -8.80
CA PRO A 718 23.40 29.95 -8.81
C PRO A 718 22.32 28.88 -8.94
N ILE A 719 21.13 29.21 -8.42
CA ILE A 719 19.94 28.37 -8.56
C ILE A 719 19.42 28.53 -9.99
N THR A 720 19.34 27.42 -10.72
CA THR A 720 18.92 27.39 -12.13
C THR A 720 17.45 26.99 -12.28
N THR A 721 16.94 26.17 -11.37
CA THR A 721 15.56 25.71 -11.39
C THR A 721 15.05 25.42 -9.99
N CYS A 722 13.73 25.47 -9.83
CA CYS A 722 13.05 25.15 -8.59
C CYS A 722 11.88 24.21 -8.89
N GLY A 723 11.92 23.01 -8.31
CA GLY A 723 10.85 22.02 -8.34
C GLY A 723 9.99 22.15 -7.09
N THR A 724 8.71 22.44 -7.30
CA THR A 724 7.68 22.44 -6.25
C THR A 724 6.42 21.78 -6.77
N ASN A 725 5.54 21.38 -5.86
CA ASN A 725 4.19 20.96 -6.18
C ASN A 725 3.23 21.65 -5.20
N VAL A 726 2.10 22.15 -5.70
CA VAL A 726 1.08 22.87 -4.90
C VAL A 726 0.51 22.03 -3.77
N ASN A 727 0.70 20.72 -3.81
CA ASN A 727 0.27 19.74 -2.84
C ASN A 727 1.41 19.19 -1.96
N SER A 728 2.63 19.71 -2.13
CA SER A 728 3.85 19.31 -1.41
C SER A 728 4.39 20.44 -0.53
N ASN A 729 5.07 20.06 0.54
CA ASN A 729 5.79 20.94 1.47
C ASN A 729 7.32 20.90 1.28
N GLN A 730 7.77 20.40 0.14
CA GLN A 730 9.19 20.27 -0.21
C GLN A 730 9.58 21.29 -1.26
N LEU A 731 10.77 21.88 -1.10
CA LEU A 731 11.38 22.78 -2.07
C LEU A 731 12.65 22.13 -2.60
N TRP A 732 12.71 21.93 -3.91
CA TRP A 732 13.85 21.34 -4.59
C TRP A 732 14.53 22.41 -5.44
N PHE A 733 15.78 22.74 -5.13
CA PHE A 733 16.56 23.70 -5.91
C PHE A 733 17.64 22.97 -6.71
N GLY A 734 17.60 23.11 -8.02
CA GLY A 734 18.67 22.68 -8.92
C GLY A 734 19.66 23.83 -9.14
N HIS A 735 20.94 23.48 -9.26
CA HIS A 735 22.01 24.45 -9.40
C HIS A 735 22.80 24.27 -10.71
N GLN A 736 23.59 25.28 -11.06
CA GLN A 736 24.48 25.28 -12.23
C GLN A 736 25.51 24.14 -12.19
N SER A 737 25.97 23.77 -11.00
CA SER A 737 26.94 22.69 -10.80
C SER A 737 26.39 21.28 -10.98
N GLY A 738 25.08 21.10 -11.16
CA GLY A 738 24.42 19.78 -11.12
C GLY A 738 23.95 19.34 -9.73
N LYS A 739 24.29 20.12 -8.69
CA LYS A 739 23.82 19.90 -7.33
C LYS A 739 22.32 20.15 -7.20
N ILE A 740 21.63 19.30 -6.43
CA ILE A 740 20.24 19.52 -6.02
C ILE A 740 20.19 19.68 -4.49
N VAL A 741 19.46 20.69 -4.00
CA VAL A 741 19.27 20.93 -2.57
C VAL A 741 17.78 20.91 -2.23
N VAL A 742 17.41 20.05 -1.28
CA VAL A 742 16.02 19.84 -0.86
C VAL A 742 15.79 20.39 0.55
N TYR A 743 14.76 21.21 0.69
CA TYR A 743 14.27 21.73 1.97
C TYR A 743 12.90 21.14 2.28
N GLN A 744 12.73 20.59 3.48
CA GLN A 744 11.45 20.02 3.94
C GLN A 744 10.93 20.81 5.15
N CYS A 745 9.67 21.25 5.10
CA CYS A 745 9.03 21.92 6.23
C CYS A 745 8.53 20.92 7.27
N SER A 746 8.97 21.06 8.53
CA SER A 746 8.66 20.16 9.64
C SER A 746 7.29 20.39 10.28
N ASP A 747 6.71 21.58 10.14
CA ASP A 747 5.43 21.95 10.78
C ASP A 747 4.20 21.54 9.96
N PHE A 748 4.40 20.88 8.82
CA PHE A 748 3.34 20.47 7.92
C PHE A 748 2.61 19.23 8.46
N ILE A 749 1.28 19.31 8.61
CA ILE A 749 0.44 18.21 9.10
C ILE A 749 -0.46 17.71 7.95
N PRO A 750 -0.17 16.55 7.34
CA PRO A 750 -0.88 16.05 6.17
C PRO A 750 -2.34 15.63 6.41
N GLU A 751 -2.73 15.35 7.66
CA GLU A 751 -4.05 14.79 8.04
C GLU A 751 -5.25 15.61 7.51
N LYS A 752 -5.10 16.93 7.39
CA LYS A 752 -6.19 17.81 6.96
C LYS A 752 -6.42 17.79 5.44
N LEU A 753 -5.39 17.49 4.64
CA LEU A 753 -5.47 17.49 3.17
C LEU A 753 -6.02 16.17 2.61
N ASN A 754 -5.66 15.04 3.22
CA ASN A 754 -6.00 13.72 2.67
C ASN A 754 -7.47 13.32 2.87
N LYS A 755 -8.11 13.66 4.00
CA LYS A 755 -9.53 13.34 4.25
C LYS A 755 -10.48 13.99 3.23
N THR A 756 -10.12 15.16 2.71
CA THR A 756 -10.87 15.86 1.66
C THR A 756 -10.51 15.38 0.26
N ARG A 757 -9.23 15.04 -0.02
CA ARG A 757 -8.81 14.50 -1.32
C ARG A 757 -9.47 13.17 -1.69
N TYR A 758 -9.66 12.26 -0.72
CA TYR A 758 -10.46 11.04 -0.94
C TYR A 758 -11.93 11.31 -1.31
N MET A 759 -12.45 12.50 -1.01
CA MET A 759 -13.83 12.90 -1.37
C MET A 759 -13.93 13.75 -2.64
N MET A 760 -12.85 14.44 -3.04
CA MET A 760 -12.87 15.49 -4.07
C MET A 760 -12.62 14.99 -5.49
N HIS A 761 -11.96 13.84 -5.68
CA HIS A 761 -11.79 13.30 -7.03
C HIS A 761 -13.07 12.60 -7.46
N SER A 762 -13.99 13.36 -8.03
CA SER A 762 -15.19 12.86 -8.67
C SER A 762 -15.52 13.75 -9.87
N PRO A 763 -15.82 13.18 -11.05
CA PRO A 763 -16.25 13.97 -12.21
C PRO A 763 -17.50 14.81 -11.93
N LEU A 764 -18.27 14.48 -10.88
CA LEU A 764 -19.53 15.13 -10.49
C LEU A 764 -19.51 15.77 -9.10
N ALA A 765 -18.43 15.67 -8.30
CA ALA A 765 -18.19 16.54 -7.15
C ALA A 765 -17.78 17.95 -7.62
N ASN A 766 -17.33 18.01 -8.87
CA ASN A 766 -16.99 19.19 -9.66
C ASN A 766 -18.20 20.10 -10.02
N THR A 767 -19.43 19.76 -9.60
CA THR A 767 -20.64 20.59 -9.79
C THR A 767 -21.15 21.27 -8.51
N MET A 768 -20.58 21.00 -7.33
CA MET A 768 -20.98 21.71 -6.11
C MET A 768 -20.11 22.95 -5.93
N SER A 769 -20.69 24.15 -6.07
CA SER A 769 -20.00 25.35 -5.60
C SER A 769 -19.62 25.18 -4.13
N TYR A 770 -18.43 25.65 -3.74
CA TYR A 770 -17.90 25.68 -2.37
C TYR A 770 -18.92 26.11 -1.29
N ASN A 771 -19.98 26.84 -1.68
CA ASN A 771 -21.03 27.34 -0.80
C ASN A 771 -22.12 26.31 -0.42
N SER A 772 -22.19 25.16 -1.08
CA SER A 772 -23.31 24.19 -0.91
C SER A 772 -22.97 22.99 -0.02
N ALA A 773 -21.70 22.57 0.04
CA ALA A 773 -21.23 21.50 0.93
C ALA A 773 -21.37 21.85 2.43
N PHE A 774 -21.50 23.14 2.78
CA PHE A 774 -21.64 23.62 4.16
C PHE A 774 -23.10 23.78 4.65
N ARG A 775 -24.13 23.47 3.84
CA ARG A 775 -25.54 23.59 4.28
C ARG A 775 -26.20 22.30 4.77
N VAL A 776 -25.60 21.13 4.58
CA VAL A 776 -26.16 19.86 5.06
C VAL A 776 -25.36 19.34 6.25
N CYS A 777 -25.49 20.02 7.40
CA CYS A 777 -25.31 19.47 8.76
C CYS A 777 -25.67 20.55 9.80
N LYS A 778 -26.89 21.09 9.71
CA LYS A 778 -27.52 21.83 10.82
C LYS A 778 -28.86 21.22 11.15
N SER A 779 -28.84 20.10 11.88
CA SER A 779 -29.97 19.68 12.70
C SER A 779 -29.48 18.80 13.86
N SER A 780 -29.43 19.42 15.06
CA SER A 780 -29.59 18.88 16.42
C SER A 780 -28.99 17.50 16.79
N GLY A 781 -28.19 17.33 17.84
CA GLY A 781 -27.89 18.19 18.97
C GLY A 781 -26.76 17.62 19.84
N THR A 782 -26.36 18.42 20.84
CA THR A 782 -25.48 18.04 21.96
C THR A 782 -24.03 17.58 21.67
N LEU A 783 -23.42 18.04 20.56
CA LEU A 783 -21.95 18.04 20.39
C LEU A 783 -21.36 19.41 20.00
N GLY A 784 -22.16 20.48 20.07
CA GLY A 784 -21.81 21.82 19.57
C GLY A 784 -21.28 22.82 20.60
N ARG A 785 -21.02 22.41 21.86
CA ARG A 785 -20.68 23.35 22.95
C ARG A 785 -19.25 23.27 23.49
N LYS A 786 -18.38 22.41 22.94
CA LYS A 786 -16.94 22.36 23.28
C LYS A 786 -16.00 22.68 22.10
N ILE A 787 -16.52 23.01 20.92
CA ILE A 787 -15.71 23.30 19.71
C ILE A 787 -15.59 24.82 19.45
N ASN A 788 -16.38 25.67 20.12
CA ASN A 788 -16.43 27.11 19.83
C ASN A 788 -15.55 28.01 20.73
N GLU A 789 -14.79 27.47 21.68
CA GLU A 789 -13.91 28.29 22.56
C GLU A 789 -12.42 28.25 22.18
N SER A 790 -12.05 27.73 21.00
CA SER A 790 -10.65 27.73 20.53
C SER A 790 -10.43 28.31 19.13
N ILE A 791 -11.38 29.08 18.58
CA ILE A 791 -11.21 29.78 17.30
C ILE A 791 -10.89 31.26 17.55
N ASN A 792 -9.81 31.52 18.28
CA ASN A 792 -8.96 32.67 18.01
C ASN A 792 -7.83 32.16 17.11
N ARG A 793 -8.13 31.97 15.82
CA ARG A 793 -7.15 31.46 14.84
C ARG A 793 -6.19 32.59 14.45
N GLN A 794 -5.06 32.68 15.13
CA GLN A 794 -3.87 33.27 14.54
C GLN A 794 -3.32 32.27 13.52
N ILE A 795 -3.47 32.56 12.22
CA ILE A 795 -2.73 31.88 11.16
C ILE A 795 -1.24 32.03 11.51
N ARG A 796 -0.48 30.92 11.52
CA ARG A 796 0.94 30.97 11.85
C ARG A 796 1.68 31.76 10.77
N ASP A 797 2.40 32.77 11.21
CA ASP A 797 3.28 33.58 10.36
C ASP A 797 4.35 32.70 9.69
N VAL A 798 4.58 32.88 8.39
CA VAL A 798 5.57 32.17 7.55
C VAL A 798 6.98 32.18 8.18
N GLY A 799 7.33 33.22 8.94
CA GLY A 799 8.62 33.31 9.63
C GLY A 799 8.78 32.34 10.81
N SER A 800 7.71 31.69 11.24
CA SER A 800 7.72 30.69 12.32
C SER A 800 7.87 29.25 11.82
N LEU A 801 7.92 29.04 10.50
CA LEU A 801 8.08 27.73 9.89
C LEU A 801 9.42 27.10 10.30
N LYS A 802 9.35 25.89 10.85
CA LYS A 802 10.52 25.06 11.13
C LYS A 802 10.86 24.23 9.90
N TRP A 803 12.14 24.26 9.54
CA TRP A 803 12.69 23.49 8.42
C TRP A 803 13.61 22.41 8.94
N LYS A 804 13.60 21.24 8.30
CA LYS A 804 14.64 20.23 8.51
C LYS A 804 15.96 20.75 7.93
N LYS A 805 17.07 20.15 8.37
CA LYS A 805 18.39 20.41 7.77
C LYS A 805 18.30 20.10 6.26
N PRO A 806 18.78 20.99 5.38
CA PRO A 806 18.71 20.78 3.94
C PRO A 806 19.51 19.54 3.54
N THR A 807 18.94 18.78 2.62
CA THR A 807 19.56 17.59 2.04
C THR A 807 20.17 17.97 0.70
N THR A 808 21.40 17.50 0.44
CA THR A 808 22.04 17.64 -0.88
C THR A 808 21.99 16.30 -1.60
N LEU A 809 21.52 16.32 -2.85
CA LEU A 809 21.50 15.19 -3.76
C LEU A 809 22.49 15.44 -4.91
N LEU A 810 23.23 14.42 -5.29
CA LEU A 810 24.31 14.49 -6.28
C LEU A 810 24.08 13.42 -7.34
N PHE A 811 24.08 13.82 -8.61
CA PHE A 811 23.90 12.90 -9.74
C PHE A 811 24.29 13.54 -11.08
N HIS A 812 23.87 14.79 -11.30
CA HIS A 812 24.17 15.50 -12.53
C HIS A 812 25.60 16.04 -12.53
N ASP A 813 26.25 15.98 -13.69
CA ASP A 813 27.58 16.55 -13.93
C ASP A 813 27.51 17.94 -14.57
N GLY A 814 26.32 18.37 -14.97
CA GLY A 814 26.05 19.66 -15.58
C GLY A 814 24.82 20.34 -14.99
N GLN A 815 24.51 21.53 -15.50
CA GLN A 815 23.40 22.35 -15.03
C GLN A 815 22.09 21.56 -14.95
N VAL A 816 21.43 21.60 -13.79
CA VAL A 816 20.08 21.07 -13.63
C VAL A 816 19.11 22.00 -14.36
N SER A 817 18.45 21.49 -15.39
CA SER A 817 17.54 22.26 -16.26
C SER A 817 16.10 22.25 -15.74
N GLY A 818 15.67 21.16 -15.08
CA GLY A 818 14.32 21.02 -14.60
C GLY A 818 14.17 19.99 -13.48
N ILE A 819 13.19 20.22 -12.61
CA ILE A 819 12.77 19.27 -11.57
C ILE A 819 11.24 19.22 -11.57
N SER A 820 10.67 18.02 -11.68
CA SER A 820 9.24 17.77 -11.60
C SER A 820 8.92 16.86 -10.42
N ILE A 821 7.87 17.17 -9.65
CA ILE A 821 7.50 16.43 -8.44
C ILE A 821 6.09 15.88 -8.59
N CYS A 822 5.95 14.57 -8.40
CA CYS A 822 4.67 13.88 -8.38
C CYS A 822 4.37 13.36 -6.98
N VAL A 823 3.38 13.98 -6.32
CA VAL A 823 3.00 13.65 -4.94
C VAL A 823 2.18 12.37 -4.86
N GLU A 824 1.54 12.00 -5.96
CA GLU A 824 0.70 10.83 -6.16
C GLU A 824 1.55 9.55 -6.06
N PHE A 825 2.69 9.54 -6.74
CA PHE A 825 3.64 8.43 -6.76
C PHE A 825 4.85 8.63 -5.83
N LYS A 826 4.90 9.74 -5.08
CA LYS A 826 6.00 10.06 -4.16
C LYS A 826 7.38 10.11 -4.83
N ILE A 827 7.45 10.53 -6.09
CA ILE A 827 8.71 10.66 -6.83
C ILE A 827 9.00 12.10 -7.23
N ALA A 828 10.29 12.39 -7.41
CA ALA A 828 10.76 13.58 -8.11
C ALA A 828 11.66 13.16 -9.26
N VAL A 829 11.56 13.84 -10.39
CA VAL A 829 12.42 13.63 -11.57
C VAL A 829 13.26 14.87 -11.77
N SER A 830 14.59 14.71 -11.79
CA SER A 830 15.52 15.77 -12.14
C SER A 830 16.12 15.50 -13.51
N ILE A 831 16.25 16.56 -14.31
CA ILE A 831 16.83 16.53 -15.65
C ILE A 831 17.95 17.57 -15.74
N GLY A 832 18.96 17.28 -16.56
CA GLY A 832 20.12 18.13 -16.72
C GLY A 832 20.49 18.38 -18.18
N MET A 833 21.27 19.45 -18.37
CA MET A 833 21.92 19.75 -19.65
C MET A 833 23.03 18.74 -19.99
N ASP A 834 23.39 17.87 -19.05
CA ASP A 834 24.28 16.72 -19.23
C ASP A 834 23.60 15.52 -19.93
N GLY A 835 22.32 15.64 -20.29
CA GLY A 835 21.56 14.57 -20.93
C GLY A 835 21.13 13.46 -19.96
N LYS A 836 21.33 13.64 -18.65
CA LYS A 836 20.97 12.64 -17.64
C LYS A 836 19.62 12.95 -17.00
N THR A 837 18.93 11.91 -16.56
CA THR A 837 17.66 12.00 -15.82
C THR A 837 17.68 11.08 -14.62
N ALA A 838 17.40 11.60 -13.43
CA ALA A 838 17.30 10.79 -12.21
C ALA A 838 15.89 10.82 -11.63
N ILE A 839 15.46 9.67 -11.13
CA ILE A 839 14.23 9.49 -10.36
C ILE A 839 14.61 9.35 -8.88
N TRP A 840 14.00 10.17 -8.03
CA TRP A 840 14.25 10.27 -6.60
C TRP A 840 12.98 9.92 -5.81
N ASP A 841 13.15 9.29 -4.65
CA ASP A 841 12.06 9.07 -3.71
C ASP A 841 11.85 10.31 -2.84
N THR A 842 10.65 10.88 -2.83
CA THR A 842 10.36 12.11 -2.08
C THR A 842 10.23 11.91 -0.58
N ASN A 843 10.04 10.67 -0.10
CA ASN A 843 9.91 10.39 1.33
C ASN A 843 11.30 10.29 2.00
N THR A 844 12.19 9.52 1.39
CA THR A 844 13.53 9.19 1.87
C THR A 844 14.60 10.11 1.30
N LEU A 845 14.31 10.81 0.20
CA LEU A 845 15.26 11.60 -0.58
C LEU A 845 16.42 10.76 -1.13
N GLU A 846 16.18 9.47 -1.41
CA GLU A 846 17.15 8.54 -1.99
C GLU A 846 16.98 8.43 -3.51
N PHE A 847 18.09 8.20 -4.21
CA PHE A 847 18.09 7.87 -5.62
C PHE A 847 17.40 6.52 -5.85
N ILE A 848 16.47 6.47 -6.81
CA ILE A 848 15.79 5.24 -7.21
C ILE A 848 16.47 4.63 -8.43
N ARG A 849 16.52 5.39 -9.53
CA ARG A 849 17.08 4.96 -10.82
C ARG A 849 17.31 6.12 -11.78
N GLN A 850 18.11 5.86 -12.81
CA GLN A 850 18.26 6.74 -13.96
C GLN A 850 17.30 6.29 -15.09
N ILE A 851 16.78 7.26 -15.86
CA ILE A 851 16.22 6.95 -17.19
C ILE A 851 17.36 6.93 -18.19
N SER A 852 17.50 5.82 -18.92
CA SER A 852 18.60 5.64 -19.87
C SER A 852 18.59 6.77 -20.93
N PRO A 853 19.74 7.44 -21.15
CA PRO A 853 19.86 8.44 -22.20
C PRO A 853 19.66 7.77 -23.57
N PRO A 854 19.31 8.53 -24.61
CA PRO A 854 19.24 7.97 -25.96
C PRO A 854 20.62 7.43 -26.36
N ASN A 855 20.64 6.30 -27.06
CA ASN A 855 21.89 5.66 -27.54
C ASN A 855 22.47 6.44 -28.74
N THR A 856 22.98 7.64 -28.47
CA THR A 856 23.60 8.56 -29.44
C THR A 856 25.04 8.85 -29.05
N SER A 857 25.88 9.12 -30.06
CA SER A 857 27.31 9.47 -29.86
C SER A 857 27.51 10.76 -29.05
N ALA A 858 26.51 11.67 -29.08
CA ALA A 858 26.45 12.87 -28.25
C ALA A 858 25.32 12.78 -27.22
N HIS A 859 25.56 13.25 -25.98
CA HIS A 859 24.51 13.42 -24.98
C HIS A 859 23.66 14.64 -25.32
N LEU A 860 22.39 14.42 -25.69
CA LEU A 860 21.46 15.51 -25.95
C LEU A 860 21.00 16.17 -24.64
N PRO A 861 21.07 17.50 -24.50
CA PRO A 861 20.59 18.19 -23.31
C PRO A 861 19.07 18.02 -23.15
N ILE A 862 18.62 17.79 -21.92
CA ILE A 862 17.19 17.64 -21.60
C ILE A 862 16.69 18.96 -21.03
N THR A 863 15.67 19.54 -21.64
CA THR A 863 15.18 20.88 -21.29
C THR A 863 13.87 20.86 -20.53
N LEU A 864 13.00 19.88 -20.80
CA LEU A 864 11.67 19.78 -20.19
C LEU A 864 11.36 18.36 -19.71
N THR A 865 10.56 18.29 -18.65
CA THR A 865 10.00 17.04 -18.16
C THR A 865 8.62 17.27 -17.54
N ALA A 866 7.73 16.29 -17.70
CA ALA A 866 6.43 16.23 -17.04
C ALA A 866 6.15 14.81 -16.58
N ILE A 867 5.42 14.66 -15.48
CA ILE A 867 5.05 13.37 -14.91
C ILE A 867 3.53 13.26 -14.95
N SER A 868 3.01 12.17 -15.47
CA SER A 868 1.58 11.87 -15.44
C SER A 868 1.14 11.64 -13.99
N PRO A 869 0.18 12.42 -13.45
CA PRO A 869 -0.31 12.22 -12.08
C PRO A 869 -1.15 10.93 -11.94
N THR A 870 -1.53 10.29 -13.05
CA THR A 870 -2.39 9.11 -13.06
C THR A 870 -1.65 7.81 -13.39
N LEU A 871 -0.74 7.84 -14.38
CA LEU A 871 0.02 6.65 -14.81
C LEU A 871 1.45 6.62 -14.24
N GLY A 872 1.96 7.75 -13.77
CA GLY A 872 3.36 7.88 -13.36
C GLY A 872 4.34 7.91 -14.54
N ASP A 873 3.84 7.92 -15.78
CA ASP A 873 4.65 8.05 -16.99
C ASP A 873 5.39 9.39 -17.02
N ILE A 874 6.66 9.35 -17.40
CA ILE A 874 7.59 10.47 -17.41
C ILE A 874 7.88 10.82 -18.86
N VAL A 875 7.62 12.07 -19.22
CA VAL A 875 8.05 12.65 -20.50
C VAL A 875 9.38 13.37 -20.30
N THR A 876 10.31 13.15 -21.22
CA THR A 876 11.54 13.93 -21.34
C THR A 876 11.64 14.53 -22.73
N VAL A 877 12.10 15.78 -22.80
CA VAL A 877 12.28 16.52 -24.06
C VAL A 877 13.75 16.88 -24.20
N HIS A 878 14.37 16.37 -25.26
CA HIS A 878 15.78 16.53 -25.60
C HIS A 878 15.90 17.56 -26.73
N CYS A 879 16.78 18.53 -26.61
CA CYS A 879 16.99 19.56 -27.64
C CYS A 879 18.30 19.32 -28.39
N ASN A 880 18.27 19.44 -29.71
CA ASN A 880 19.46 19.34 -30.54
C ASN A 880 19.96 20.74 -30.94
N GLU A 881 20.97 21.25 -30.24
CA GLU A 881 21.54 22.59 -30.49
C GLU A 881 22.34 22.69 -31.81
N SER A 882 22.70 21.55 -32.42
CA SER A 882 23.54 21.50 -33.63
C SER A 882 22.79 21.75 -34.96
N GLY A 883 21.47 21.91 -34.94
CA GLY A 883 20.63 22.07 -36.15
C GLY A 883 20.69 23.44 -36.85
N THR A 884 21.63 24.33 -36.51
CA THR A 884 21.76 25.67 -37.09
C THR A 884 22.98 25.89 -37.99
N GLU A 885 23.88 24.92 -38.13
CA GLU A 885 24.94 25.03 -39.15
C GLU A 885 24.38 24.55 -40.50
N GLN A 886 24.40 25.46 -41.49
CA GLN A 886 24.14 25.12 -42.88
C GLN A 886 25.13 24.04 -43.31
N ILE A 887 24.66 22.80 -43.41
CA ILE A 887 25.43 21.70 -43.99
C ILE A 887 25.64 22.05 -45.46
N SER A 888 26.88 22.38 -45.82
CA SER A 888 27.32 22.42 -47.21
C SER A 888 27.12 21.04 -47.84
N ASP A 889 26.68 21.01 -49.11
CA ASP A 889 26.37 19.84 -49.94
C ASP A 889 27.53 18.82 -50.11
N GLU A 890 28.04 18.25 -49.02
CA GLU A 890 28.82 17.02 -49.04
C GLU A 890 27.95 15.92 -48.44
N GLU A 891 27.70 14.88 -49.25
CA GLU A 891 26.94 13.69 -48.87
C GLU A 891 27.55 13.06 -47.61
N ILE A 892 26.96 13.34 -46.45
CA ILE A 892 27.22 12.59 -45.22
C ILE A 892 26.50 11.24 -45.40
N GLU A 893 27.27 10.16 -45.48
CA GLU A 893 26.74 8.79 -45.35
C GLU A 893 25.96 8.70 -44.03
N VAL A 894 24.62 8.64 -44.13
CA VAL A 894 23.72 8.46 -43.00
C VAL A 894 23.71 6.98 -42.63
N ASP A 895 24.76 6.54 -41.94
CA ASP A 895 24.80 5.23 -41.28
C ASP A 895 24.97 5.45 -39.76
N GLU A 896 23.91 5.92 -39.09
CA GLU A 896 23.80 5.79 -37.62
C GLU A 896 22.53 4.99 -37.28
N GLU A 897 22.64 3.66 -37.37
CA GLU A 897 21.66 2.75 -36.77
C GLU A 897 21.84 2.75 -35.25
N SER A 898 20.95 3.43 -34.51
CA SER A 898 20.88 3.29 -33.04
C SER A 898 19.89 2.19 -32.66
N TYR A 899 20.28 1.36 -31.69
CA TYR A 899 19.47 0.29 -31.13
C TYR A 899 19.25 0.62 -29.66
N GLU A 900 18.02 0.75 -29.17
CA GLU A 900 17.77 0.69 -27.72
C GLU A 900 17.32 -0.70 -27.35
N VAL A 901 17.98 -1.27 -26.35
CA VAL A 901 17.56 -2.51 -25.72
C VAL A 901 16.43 -2.16 -24.77
N THR A 902 15.21 -2.60 -25.08
CA THR A 902 14.16 -2.65 -24.07
C THR A 902 14.51 -3.76 -23.08
N GLU A 903 14.47 -3.51 -21.78
CA GLU A 903 14.70 -4.53 -20.73
C GLU A 903 13.77 -5.76 -20.87
N SER A 904 12.71 -5.67 -21.67
CA SER A 904 11.71 -6.71 -21.87
C SER A 904 12.12 -7.86 -22.81
N ASN A 905 13.15 -7.72 -23.65
CA ASN A 905 13.63 -8.81 -24.52
C ASN A 905 14.99 -8.48 -25.16
N ILE A 906 16.01 -9.34 -24.99
CA ILE A 906 17.33 -9.21 -25.65
C ILE A 906 17.24 -9.48 -27.16
N ASP A 907 16.26 -10.28 -27.59
CA ASP A 907 16.06 -10.66 -29.00
C ASP A 907 15.17 -9.68 -29.78
N ASP A 908 14.39 -8.83 -29.10
CA ASP A 908 13.65 -7.73 -29.74
C ASP A 908 14.52 -6.48 -29.74
N PHE A 909 15.53 -6.48 -30.61
CA PHE A 909 16.12 -5.22 -31.05
C PHE A 909 15.00 -4.42 -31.72
N VAL A 910 14.34 -3.53 -30.99
CA VAL A 910 13.56 -2.49 -31.64
C VAL A 910 14.60 -1.69 -32.41
N LYS A 911 14.58 -1.82 -33.74
CA LYS A 911 15.35 -0.97 -34.64
C LYS A 911 14.79 0.44 -34.47
N ILE A 912 15.31 1.17 -33.49
CA ILE A 912 14.91 2.53 -33.21
C ILE A 912 15.72 3.38 -34.16
N SER A 913 15.25 3.54 -35.39
CA SER A 913 15.79 4.55 -36.28
C SER A 913 15.50 5.93 -35.68
N MET A 914 16.37 6.40 -34.79
CA MET A 914 16.32 7.77 -34.30
C MET A 914 16.75 8.66 -35.46
N ASN A 915 15.80 9.25 -36.16
CA ASN A 915 16.14 10.31 -37.10
C ASN A 915 16.52 11.56 -36.29
N LEU A 916 17.82 11.78 -36.07
CA LEU A 916 18.35 12.90 -35.28
C LEU A 916 18.36 14.23 -36.04
N THR A 917 17.86 14.28 -37.28
CA THR A 917 17.77 15.52 -38.06
C THR A 917 16.80 16.54 -37.48
N GLY A 918 15.92 16.14 -36.56
CA GLY A 918 14.98 17.05 -35.91
C GLY A 918 15.60 17.87 -34.78
N LYS A 919 14.98 19.02 -34.50
CA LYS A 919 15.42 19.94 -33.44
C LYS A 919 15.10 19.44 -32.03
N THR A 920 14.07 18.60 -31.89
CA THR A 920 13.62 18.14 -30.58
C THR A 920 13.22 16.67 -30.62
N LEU A 921 13.63 15.91 -29.60
CA LEU A 921 13.26 14.52 -29.38
C LEU A 921 12.44 14.42 -28.08
N MET A 922 11.19 13.98 -28.18
CA MET A 922 10.33 13.72 -27.03
C MET A 922 10.23 12.21 -26.78
N ARG A 923 10.44 11.78 -25.53
CA ARG A 923 10.41 10.36 -25.13
C ARG A 923 9.46 10.17 -23.95
N ILE A 924 8.76 9.03 -23.92
CA ILE A 924 7.98 8.56 -22.77
C ILE A 924 8.64 7.33 -22.16
N HIS A 925 8.74 7.35 -20.83
CA HIS A 925 9.09 6.19 -20.02
C HIS A 925 8.04 5.99 -18.93
N THR A 926 7.87 4.77 -18.45
CA THR A 926 7.05 4.48 -17.27
C THR A 926 7.71 4.97 -15.99
N ILE A 927 7.00 4.92 -14.86
CA ILE A 927 7.57 5.23 -13.53
C ILE A 927 8.80 4.38 -13.17
N ASN A 928 8.86 3.16 -13.68
CA ASN A 928 9.99 2.25 -13.50
C ASN A 928 11.04 2.41 -14.61
N ALA A 929 11.07 3.56 -15.31
CA ALA A 929 12.00 3.88 -16.39
C ALA A 929 11.98 2.91 -17.59
N SER A 930 10.98 2.04 -17.71
CA SER A 930 10.78 1.22 -18.91
C SER A 930 10.34 2.11 -20.08
N TYR A 931 10.98 1.94 -21.22
CA TYR A 931 10.72 2.72 -22.43
C TYR A 931 9.32 2.44 -22.99
N VAL A 932 8.61 3.49 -23.43
CA VAL A 932 7.26 3.38 -24.02
C VAL A 932 7.26 3.76 -25.50
N SER A 933 7.63 5.00 -25.82
CA SER A 933 7.59 5.53 -27.20
C SER A 933 8.44 6.80 -27.31
N HIS A 934 8.76 7.22 -28.55
CA HIS A 934 9.43 8.47 -28.84
C HIS A 934 8.90 9.12 -30.13
N VAL A 935 9.10 10.43 -30.26
CA VAL A 935 8.84 11.17 -31.50
C VAL A 935 9.90 12.26 -31.66
N THR A 936 10.40 12.43 -32.89
CA THR A 936 11.28 13.53 -33.26
C THR A 936 10.51 14.60 -34.02
N LEU A 937 10.71 15.87 -33.66
CA LEU A 937 10.10 17.03 -34.29
C LEU A 937 11.17 17.97 -34.86
N ASN A 938 10.83 18.65 -35.96
CA ASN A 938 11.64 19.72 -36.56
C ASN A 938 11.42 21.10 -35.90
N GLU A 939 10.55 21.15 -34.89
CA GLU A 939 10.14 22.34 -34.15
C GLU A 939 10.62 22.20 -32.70
N ASN A 940 10.94 23.32 -32.05
CA ASN A 940 11.29 23.30 -30.63
C ASN A 940 10.03 23.16 -29.78
N ILE A 941 10.03 22.16 -28.88
CA ILE A 941 9.03 22.08 -27.81
C ILE A 941 9.50 22.98 -26.67
N LEU A 942 8.65 23.92 -26.29
CA LEU A 942 8.93 24.93 -25.27
C LEU A 942 8.23 24.64 -23.95
N SER A 943 7.12 23.90 -23.98
CA SER A 943 6.37 23.51 -22.80
C SER A 943 5.66 22.17 -22.99
N VAL A 944 5.42 21.47 -21.88
CA VAL A 944 4.77 20.15 -21.88
C VAL A 944 3.97 19.92 -20.60
N CYS A 945 2.74 19.40 -20.74
CA CYS A 945 1.93 18.98 -19.60
C CYS A 945 1.04 17.77 -19.95
N TYR A 946 0.53 17.10 -18.92
CA TYR A 946 -0.46 16.02 -19.08
C TYR A 946 -1.88 16.50 -18.81
N SER A 947 -2.86 15.95 -19.52
CA SER A 947 -4.25 15.95 -19.04
C SER A 947 -4.39 15.02 -17.82
N ASN A 948 -5.41 15.26 -17.00
CA ASN A 948 -5.59 14.59 -15.70
C ASN A 948 -7.00 13.99 -15.56
N VAL A 949 -7.33 13.04 -16.43
CA VAL A 949 -8.52 12.18 -16.28
C VAL A 949 -8.12 10.89 -15.57
N LYS A 950 -8.97 10.42 -14.65
CA LYS A 950 -8.75 9.19 -13.88
C LYS A 950 -8.44 8.00 -14.78
N GLU A 951 -7.48 7.19 -14.33
CA GLU A 951 -7.06 5.99 -15.04
C GLU A 951 -8.24 5.03 -15.31
N GLY A 952 -8.32 4.52 -16.54
CA GLY A 952 -9.40 3.65 -17.00
C GLY A 952 -10.66 4.37 -17.45
N SER A 953 -10.91 5.60 -17.00
CA SER A 953 -12.08 6.39 -17.45
C SER A 953 -11.91 6.94 -18.86
N GLY A 954 -10.67 7.09 -19.32
CA GLY A 954 -10.34 7.38 -20.71
C GLY A 954 -8.83 7.55 -20.93
N ILE A 955 -8.43 7.64 -22.20
CA ILE A 955 -7.04 7.91 -22.60
C ILE A 955 -6.73 9.40 -22.41
N ASN A 956 -5.63 9.68 -21.69
CA ASN A 956 -5.09 11.03 -21.50
C ASN A 956 -4.23 11.47 -22.68
N VAL A 957 -3.92 12.76 -22.74
CA VAL A 957 -2.99 13.35 -23.71
C VAL A 957 -1.81 14.01 -23.04
N ILE A 958 -0.71 14.09 -23.78
CA ILE A 958 0.41 14.98 -23.54
C ILE A 958 0.19 16.19 -24.43
N ALA A 959 0.10 17.39 -23.86
CA ALA A 959 0.01 18.63 -24.59
C ALA A 959 1.39 19.28 -24.65
N THR A 960 1.86 19.62 -25.85
CA THR A 960 3.14 20.28 -26.08
C THR A 960 2.92 21.64 -26.74
N GLY A 961 3.46 22.70 -26.14
CA GLY A 961 3.54 24.03 -26.74
C GLY A 961 4.82 24.19 -27.55
N LEU A 962 4.69 24.66 -28.78
CA LEU A 962 5.78 24.79 -29.75
C LEU A 962 6.06 26.26 -30.07
N GLU A 963 7.12 26.49 -30.83
CA GLU A 963 7.37 27.78 -31.50
C GLU A 963 6.20 28.17 -32.42
N ARG A 964 6.07 29.47 -32.72
CA ARG A 964 5.04 30.02 -33.63
C ARG A 964 3.58 29.79 -33.19
N GLY A 965 3.35 29.56 -31.90
CA GLY A 965 2.00 29.50 -31.36
C GLY A 965 1.25 28.19 -31.63
N ILE A 966 1.95 27.11 -31.97
CA ILE A 966 1.31 25.80 -32.24
C ILE A 966 1.27 24.99 -30.95
N VAL A 967 0.13 24.33 -30.70
CA VAL A 967 -0.01 23.30 -29.66
C VAL A 967 -0.36 21.97 -30.29
N LYS A 968 0.39 20.92 -29.94
CA LYS A 968 0.12 19.54 -30.36
C LYS A 968 -0.31 18.70 -29.17
N LEU A 969 -1.35 17.88 -29.38
CA LEU A 969 -1.86 16.92 -28.40
C LEU A 969 -1.50 15.51 -28.88
N TRP A 970 -0.81 14.77 -28.02
CA TRP A 970 -0.32 13.42 -28.29
C TRP A 970 -1.01 12.43 -27.37
N SER A 971 -1.32 11.23 -27.87
CA SER A 971 -1.77 10.11 -27.06
C SER A 971 -0.75 9.79 -25.96
N SER A 972 -1.20 9.70 -24.71
CA SER A 972 -0.31 9.33 -23.61
C SER A 972 0.10 7.86 -23.62
N TRP A 973 -0.51 7.02 -24.47
CA TRP A 973 -0.21 5.59 -24.54
C TRP A 973 0.96 5.28 -25.48
N ASP A 974 1.05 5.98 -26.62
CA ASP A 974 1.95 5.63 -27.72
C ASP A 974 2.55 6.82 -28.48
N LEU A 975 2.30 8.06 -28.06
CA LEU A 975 2.72 9.30 -28.75
C LEU A 975 2.13 9.50 -30.15
N ASN A 976 1.01 8.85 -30.50
CA ASN A 976 0.31 9.20 -31.74
C ASN A 976 -0.24 10.63 -31.66
N LEU A 977 -0.06 11.42 -32.73
CA LEU A 977 -0.60 12.77 -32.82
C LEU A 977 -2.13 12.71 -32.91
N ILE A 978 -2.80 13.43 -32.03
CA ILE A 978 -4.26 13.45 -31.90
C ILE A 978 -4.86 14.72 -32.50
N ARG A 979 -4.28 15.87 -32.16
CA ARG A 979 -4.81 17.17 -32.57
C ARG A 979 -3.72 18.23 -32.58
N GLU A 980 -3.88 19.19 -33.48
CA GLU A 980 -3.11 20.43 -33.51
C GLU A 980 -4.06 21.61 -33.27
N ILE A 981 -3.61 22.59 -32.48
CA ILE A 981 -4.33 23.82 -32.15
C ILE A 981 -3.39 24.98 -32.48
N ASP A 982 -3.84 25.88 -33.36
CA ASP A 982 -3.15 27.13 -33.68
C ASP A 982 -3.69 28.25 -32.76
N THR A 983 -2.81 28.81 -31.95
CA THR A 983 -3.16 29.89 -31.02
C THR A 983 -3.28 31.26 -31.70
N GLN A 984 -2.84 31.37 -32.95
CA GLN A 984 -2.70 32.61 -33.72
C GLN A 984 -1.79 33.65 -33.05
N MET A 985 -0.86 33.19 -32.20
CA MET A 985 0.04 34.01 -31.40
C MET A 985 1.50 33.60 -31.62
N THR A 986 2.40 34.16 -30.80
CA THR A 986 3.82 33.80 -30.75
C THR A 986 4.07 32.50 -29.98
N ASP A 987 5.34 32.17 -29.76
CA ASP A 987 5.82 31.00 -29.02
C ASP A 987 5.02 30.68 -27.76
N VAL A 988 4.65 29.40 -27.59
CA VAL A 988 3.92 28.91 -26.41
C VAL A 988 4.90 28.62 -25.28
N VAL A 989 5.05 29.58 -24.37
CA VAL A 989 6.01 29.54 -23.25
C VAL A 989 5.62 28.53 -22.19
N ASP A 990 4.33 28.41 -21.87
CA ASP A 990 3.86 27.39 -20.93
C ASP A 990 2.45 26.91 -21.25
N ILE A 991 2.14 25.68 -20.82
CA ILE A 991 0.86 25.03 -21.06
C ILE A 991 0.44 24.23 -19.83
N SER A 992 -0.84 24.32 -19.45
CA SER A 992 -1.35 23.63 -18.28
C SER A 992 -2.83 23.30 -18.42
N TYR A 993 -3.26 22.16 -17.89
CA TYR A 993 -4.68 21.86 -17.71
C TYR A 993 -5.17 22.37 -16.35
N SER A 994 -6.34 23.00 -16.33
CA SER A 994 -7.01 23.42 -15.10
C SER A 994 -7.60 22.21 -14.34
N THR A 995 -8.11 22.45 -13.13
CA THR A 995 -8.83 21.41 -12.35
C THR A 995 -9.95 20.77 -13.16
N TYR A 996 -10.70 21.57 -13.93
CA TYR A 996 -11.78 21.10 -14.82
C TYR A 996 -11.31 20.85 -16.25
N GLN A 997 -10.02 20.54 -16.45
CA GLN A 997 -9.46 20.13 -17.73
C GLN A 997 -9.64 21.14 -18.87
N HIS A 998 -9.75 22.43 -18.55
CA HIS A 998 -9.62 23.50 -19.54
C HIS A 998 -8.14 23.68 -19.87
N LEU A 999 -7.81 23.95 -21.12
CA LEU A 999 -6.43 24.12 -21.54
C LEU A 999 -6.04 25.59 -21.40
N ILE A 1000 -5.00 25.87 -20.64
CA ILE A 1000 -4.47 27.21 -20.42
C ILE A 1000 -3.12 27.30 -21.13
N ILE A 1001 -2.96 28.34 -21.95
CA ILE A 1001 -1.80 28.56 -22.80
C ILE A 1001 -1.22 29.93 -22.47
N LEU A 1002 0.08 29.99 -22.15
CA LEU A 1002 0.84 31.22 -22.00
C LEU A 1002 1.70 31.43 -23.25
N THR A 1003 1.58 32.59 -23.88
CA THR A 1003 2.43 32.97 -25.02
C THR A 1003 3.55 33.92 -24.58
N ARG A 1004 4.55 34.06 -25.44
CA ARG A 1004 5.71 34.94 -25.21
C ARG A 1004 5.35 36.41 -25.00
N ASP A 1005 4.22 36.84 -25.56
CA ASP A 1005 3.72 38.22 -25.44
C ASP A 1005 2.96 38.49 -24.11
N ASN A 1006 3.11 37.63 -23.09
CA ASN A 1006 2.37 37.66 -21.82
C ASN A 1006 0.84 37.63 -22.01
N ILE A 1007 0.40 36.88 -23.01
CA ILE A 1007 -1.02 36.62 -23.25
C ILE A 1007 -1.34 35.22 -22.74
N ILE A 1008 -2.34 35.12 -21.88
CA ILE A 1008 -2.91 33.86 -21.42
C ILE A 1008 -4.20 33.60 -22.18
N GLN A 1009 -4.28 32.49 -22.89
CA GLN A 1009 -5.50 32.02 -23.53
C GLN A 1009 -6.10 30.85 -22.73
N VAL A 1010 -7.41 30.86 -22.55
CA VAL A 1010 -8.17 29.73 -22.01
C VAL A 1010 -8.97 29.09 -23.13
N TRP A 1011 -8.71 27.81 -23.35
CA TRP A 1011 -9.35 27.01 -24.37
C TRP A 1011 -10.30 25.98 -23.75
N GLN A 1012 -11.47 25.85 -24.36
CA GLN A 1012 -12.52 24.95 -23.92
C GLN A 1012 -13.09 24.20 -25.12
N SER A 1013 -13.27 22.87 -24.98
CA SER A 1013 -14.12 22.13 -25.91
C SER A 1013 -15.59 22.31 -25.52
N PRO A 1014 -16.52 22.48 -26.48
CA PRO A 1014 -17.95 22.42 -26.22
C PRO A 1014 -18.31 21.14 -25.45
N CYS A 1015 -19.27 21.23 -24.52
CA CYS A 1015 -19.67 20.14 -23.61
C CYS A 1015 -18.66 19.77 -22.51
N LEU A 1016 -17.50 20.43 -22.41
CA LEU A 1016 -16.63 20.28 -21.24
C LEU A 1016 -17.35 20.76 -19.98
N LEU A 1017 -17.33 19.93 -18.93
CA LEU A 1017 -17.96 20.22 -17.64
C LEU A 1017 -17.05 21.07 -16.76
N GLY A 1018 -17.65 21.89 -15.89
CA GLY A 1018 -16.94 22.73 -14.92
C GLY A 1018 -16.72 24.16 -15.41
N ASN A 1019 -16.26 25.02 -14.50
CA ASN A 1019 -16.03 26.44 -14.80
C ASN A 1019 -14.61 26.67 -15.30
N ALA A 1020 -14.45 27.62 -16.22
CA ALA A 1020 -13.14 28.14 -16.59
C ALA A 1020 -12.33 28.59 -15.35
N PRO A 1021 -11.00 28.43 -15.37
CA PRO A 1021 -10.13 28.84 -14.28
C PRO A 1021 -10.24 30.34 -14.02
N LYS A 1022 -10.13 30.72 -12.75
CA LYS A 1022 -10.07 32.14 -12.36
C LYS A 1022 -8.62 32.60 -12.35
N PHE A 1023 -8.37 33.87 -12.70
CA PHE A 1023 -7.05 34.49 -12.64
C PHE A 1023 -7.04 35.61 -11.59
N PRO A 1024 -6.74 35.30 -10.31
CA PRO A 1024 -6.61 36.31 -9.28
C PRO A 1024 -5.46 37.28 -9.58
N GLN A 1025 -5.53 38.49 -9.02
CA GLN A 1025 -4.40 39.41 -9.05
C GLN A 1025 -3.21 38.82 -8.27
N SER A 1026 -2.02 38.89 -8.86
CA SER A 1026 -0.80 38.47 -8.18
C SER A 1026 -0.46 39.48 -7.08
N ILE A 1027 -0.35 39.04 -5.83
CA ILE A 1027 -0.05 39.90 -4.66
C ILE A 1027 1.34 40.56 -4.77
N PHE A 1028 2.23 40.06 -5.62
CA PHE A 1028 3.53 40.67 -5.87
C PHE A 1028 3.45 41.91 -6.76
N ARG A 1029 2.32 42.12 -7.46
CA ARG A 1029 2.23 43.10 -8.53
C ARG A 1029 0.92 43.85 -8.41
N ASN A 1030 0.99 45.18 -8.38
CA ASN A 1030 -0.20 46.04 -8.61
C ASN A 1030 -0.73 45.91 -10.06
N SER A 1031 -0.47 44.79 -10.74
CA SER A 1031 -0.81 44.53 -12.12
C SER A 1031 -2.25 44.02 -12.20
N GLN A 1032 -3.10 44.76 -12.89
CA GLN A 1032 -4.45 44.32 -13.20
C GLN A 1032 -4.43 43.48 -14.48
N TRP A 1033 -5.07 42.31 -14.45
CA TRP A 1033 -5.34 41.55 -15.67
C TRP A 1033 -6.31 42.34 -16.55
N ARG A 1034 -5.94 42.57 -17.81
CA ARG A 1034 -6.86 43.09 -18.81
C ARG A 1034 -7.49 41.93 -19.56
N ILE A 1035 -8.81 41.84 -19.54
CA ILE A 1035 -9.57 40.93 -20.39
C ILE A 1035 -9.63 41.59 -21.78
N LEU A 1036 -9.19 40.86 -22.81
CA LEU A 1036 -9.18 41.32 -24.20
C LEU A 1036 -10.42 40.87 -24.95
#